data_AF-A0A949ARD5-F1
#
_entry.id   AF-A0A949ARD5-F1
#
_cell.length_a   1.000
_cell.length_b   1.000
_cell.length_c   1.000
_cell.angle_alpha   90.00
_cell.angle_beta   90.00
_cell.angle_gamma   90.00
#
_symmetry.space_group_name_H-M   'P 1'
#
loop_
_entity.id
_entity.type
_entity.pdbx_description
1 polymer ?
#
loop_
_entity_poly.entity_id
_entity_poly.type
_entity_poly.pdbx_seq_one_letter_code
_entity_poly.pdbx_strand_id
1 'polypeptide(L)'
;MPGDKVEINETHLAKARAVFPRLWELLTPILQASPQRRAVVAVHGGSGVGKSEIGSLLAYGLNAVGVGAYVLSGDNYPRRIPAANDAERLRVFRAGGLRGLATSGEYDATVQAVLSDLQRDGADADPSRVAAHSWMATYLRAGSIALDAYLGSAAEVDFDEINAILAAFHGGADSLVLKRMGRSADQIWYERLDFSGVQVIVLEWTHGNSTLLGGVDLPILLNSTPEETLAHRRSRARDGGVDSPFTTLVLKLEQAKLQAGASRAKIIVAKSADLLDYPEYLHQMGADLPGAGPMLNLYPDSLGGTLAEIADFVAGPAAGVFESAYLLPSVFNTDLDRGFSVIDYGLNRWFATPADLDRLAEAGVDLKLDFILNHASVLSPQFQDLLAKGADSDYRDFFVDWNKFWAGHGELTEAGYVQPDPALIADMFFRKPGLPILMVRFPDGTEHPYWNTFYQQVRYPVFEAEDLLAATGLQYQGAAVLAERLNQVIAEGGRPGEADFAGLESAREAAIDLAESRRRYLGQMDLNIESELVWDFYAETLDKLAGYGARIVRLDAFAYAPKQPGARNFLNDPGTWDLLAKVKQLADARGLILLPEIHASFAEGTYAQLSELGFMTYDFFAPGLIIDAFESRDASTLKRWIAEVVTAKIRTVNMLGCHDGIPLLDLKGLLSEERIKALIEVVVARGGYVKDLHGAKNVYYQVNATYFSALGESESRLLLARAIQLFLPGKPQVWYLDLFAGPNDHDAVARAGEGGHKEINRSNLSAEAVADGLTRPVVASQLELLRFRRDFPAFGFDAECEVADTAADRLAITWRRAGAAATLDVDLVAETFTIRAVDAIGREFNFG
;
A
#
# COMPACT_ATOMS: atom_id res chain seq x y z
N MET A 1 27.10 2.92 -32.81
CA MET A 1 28.57 3.17 -32.84
C MET A 1 29.07 3.17 -34.28
N PRO A 2 30.22 3.80 -34.57
CA PRO A 2 30.86 3.73 -35.89
C PRO A 2 31.01 2.27 -36.35
N GLY A 3 30.37 1.94 -37.48
CA GLY A 3 30.36 0.58 -38.04
C GLY A 3 29.14 -0.27 -37.72
N ASP A 4 28.26 0.17 -36.81
CA ASP A 4 27.00 -0.54 -36.53
C ASP A 4 26.00 -0.39 -37.69
N LYS A 5 25.22 -1.44 -37.93
CA LYS A 5 24.13 -1.44 -38.91
C LYS A 5 22.79 -1.45 -38.18
N VAL A 6 21.87 -0.58 -38.60
CA VAL A 6 20.49 -0.57 -38.11
C VAL A 6 19.68 -1.56 -38.94
N GLU A 7 19.12 -2.58 -38.30
CA GLU A 7 18.32 -3.62 -38.95
C GLU A 7 16.83 -3.44 -38.68
N ILE A 8 16.09 -2.98 -39.68
CA ILE A 8 14.66 -2.69 -39.55
C ILE A 8 13.84 -3.91 -39.97
N ASN A 9 12.91 -4.34 -39.11
CA ASN A 9 11.97 -5.42 -39.37
C ASN A 9 10.52 -4.93 -39.32
N GLU A 10 9.56 -5.81 -39.62
CA GLU A 10 8.12 -5.48 -39.60
C GLU A 10 7.62 -4.99 -38.24
N THR A 11 8.16 -5.51 -37.13
CA THR A 11 7.78 -5.06 -35.78
C THR A 11 8.22 -3.62 -35.54
N HIS A 12 9.40 -3.23 -36.03
CA HIS A 12 9.87 -1.83 -35.97
C HIS A 12 8.99 -0.91 -36.84
N LEU A 13 8.61 -1.36 -38.04
CA LEU A 13 7.72 -0.62 -38.93
C LEU A 13 6.33 -0.42 -38.32
N ALA A 14 5.75 -1.44 -37.70
CA ALA A 14 4.46 -1.35 -37.03
C ALA A 14 4.48 -0.31 -35.90
N LYS A 15 5.49 -0.38 -35.01
CA LYS A 15 5.70 0.62 -33.94
C LYS A 15 5.85 2.04 -34.49
N ALA A 16 6.69 2.24 -35.49
CA ALA A 16 6.88 3.57 -36.07
C ALA A 16 5.59 4.12 -36.71
N ARG A 17 4.79 3.28 -37.38
CA ARG A 17 3.49 3.67 -37.94
C ARG A 17 2.48 4.07 -36.87
N ALA A 18 2.47 3.38 -35.73
CA ALA A 18 1.61 3.72 -34.59
C ALA A 18 2.04 5.03 -33.92
N VAL A 19 3.36 5.24 -33.76
CA VAL A 19 3.92 6.42 -33.07
C VAL A 19 3.80 7.70 -33.90
N PHE A 20 4.03 7.63 -35.20
CA PHE A 20 4.20 8.83 -36.04
C PHE A 20 3.01 9.80 -36.02
N PRO A 21 1.73 9.36 -36.11
CA PRO A 21 0.59 10.27 -36.05
C PRO A 21 0.52 11.04 -34.73
N ARG A 22 0.72 10.34 -33.59
CA ARG A 22 0.70 10.96 -32.26
C ARG A 22 1.89 11.88 -32.05
N LEU A 23 3.07 11.48 -32.54
CA LEU A 23 4.25 12.35 -32.55
C LEU A 23 3.97 13.63 -33.34
N TRP A 24 3.39 13.52 -34.53
CA TRP A 24 3.12 14.68 -35.38
C TRP A 24 2.15 15.67 -34.72
N GLU A 25 1.10 15.15 -34.08
CA GLU A 25 0.12 15.95 -33.33
C GLU A 25 0.78 16.77 -32.21
N LEU A 26 1.68 16.15 -31.44
CA LEU A 26 2.38 16.81 -30.33
C LEU A 26 3.52 17.73 -30.79
N LEU A 27 4.23 17.35 -31.86
CA LEU A 27 5.42 18.04 -32.35
C LEU A 27 5.07 19.33 -33.09
N THR A 28 3.97 19.35 -33.84
CA THR A 28 3.54 20.51 -34.63
C THR A 28 3.40 21.80 -33.79
N PRO A 29 2.66 21.82 -32.66
CA PRO A 29 2.54 23.03 -31.85
C PRO A 29 3.88 23.45 -31.22
N ILE A 30 4.77 22.50 -30.88
CA ILE A 30 6.10 22.79 -30.33
C ILE A 30 6.96 23.51 -31.37
N LEU A 31 7.00 23.01 -32.61
CA LEU A 31 7.73 23.65 -33.70
C LEU A 31 7.16 25.04 -34.05
N GLN A 32 5.85 25.24 -33.92
CA GLN A 32 5.21 26.54 -34.17
C GLN A 32 5.50 27.56 -33.06
N ALA A 33 5.58 27.12 -31.81
CA ALA A 33 5.89 27.97 -30.66
C ALA A 33 7.39 28.31 -30.57
N SER A 34 8.26 27.45 -31.11
CA SER A 34 9.71 27.64 -31.13
C SER A 34 10.11 28.76 -32.12
N PRO A 35 10.79 29.85 -31.67
CA PRO A 35 11.21 30.93 -32.56
C PRO A 35 12.11 30.48 -33.71
N GLN A 36 12.91 29.44 -33.45
CA GLN A 36 13.83 28.83 -34.42
C GLN A 36 13.23 27.62 -35.14
N ARG A 37 11.95 27.29 -34.85
CA ARG A 37 11.24 26.10 -35.33
C ARG A 37 12.03 24.81 -35.13
N ARG A 38 12.64 24.67 -33.95
CA ARG A 38 13.45 23.51 -33.58
C ARG A 38 12.83 22.75 -32.41
N ALA A 39 12.96 21.43 -32.42
CA ALA A 39 12.49 20.54 -31.36
C ALA A 39 13.38 19.28 -31.24
N VAL A 40 13.41 18.69 -30.06
CA VAL A 40 14.15 17.47 -29.73
C VAL A 40 13.16 16.40 -29.28
N VAL A 41 13.15 15.29 -30.01
CA VAL A 41 12.38 14.08 -29.71
C VAL A 41 13.35 13.04 -29.19
N ALA A 42 13.14 12.52 -27.99
CA ALA A 42 14.00 11.46 -27.44
C ALA A 42 13.30 10.10 -27.52
N VAL A 43 13.93 9.09 -28.12
CA VAL A 43 13.45 7.71 -28.14
C VAL A 43 14.28 6.90 -27.15
N HIS A 44 13.64 6.47 -26.06
CA HIS A 44 14.31 5.78 -24.96
C HIS A 44 13.61 4.47 -24.56
N GLY A 45 14.31 3.65 -23.78
CA GLY A 45 13.85 2.33 -23.36
C GLY A 45 15.00 1.37 -23.09
N GLY A 46 14.66 0.15 -22.66
CA GLY A 46 15.62 -0.88 -22.27
C GLY A 46 16.58 -1.29 -23.39
N SER A 47 17.64 -2.02 -23.05
CA SER A 47 18.54 -2.58 -24.06
C SER A 47 17.80 -3.59 -24.96
N GLY A 48 17.87 -3.42 -26.28
CA GLY A 48 17.27 -4.33 -27.26
C GLY A 48 15.80 -4.07 -27.64
N VAL A 49 15.16 -2.99 -27.15
CA VAL A 49 13.75 -2.69 -27.45
C VAL A 49 13.50 -2.04 -28.83
N GLY A 50 14.56 -1.77 -29.60
CA GLY A 50 14.49 -1.18 -30.95
C GLY A 50 14.69 0.34 -31.02
N LYS A 51 15.40 0.97 -30.06
CA LYS A 51 15.55 2.44 -29.99
C LYS A 51 16.14 3.04 -31.27
N SER A 52 17.25 2.49 -31.74
CA SER A 52 17.98 3.04 -32.90
C SER A 52 17.19 2.86 -34.19
N GLU A 53 16.44 1.75 -34.32
CA GLU A 53 15.55 1.44 -35.43
C GLU A 53 14.35 2.40 -35.47
N ILE A 54 13.66 2.57 -34.34
CA ILE A 54 12.52 3.50 -34.25
C ILE A 54 12.97 4.94 -34.44
N GLY A 55 14.07 5.36 -33.82
CA GLY A 55 14.64 6.70 -34.03
C GLY A 55 14.95 6.98 -35.51
N SER A 56 15.53 6.01 -36.21
CA SER A 56 15.80 6.10 -37.65
C SER A 56 14.52 6.19 -38.50
N LEU A 57 13.51 5.39 -38.18
CA LEU A 57 12.23 5.40 -38.89
C LEU A 57 11.45 6.71 -38.68
N LEU A 58 11.45 7.26 -37.46
CA LEU A 58 10.81 8.54 -37.18
C LEU A 58 11.52 9.68 -37.91
N ALA A 59 12.85 9.72 -37.90
CA ALA A 59 13.62 10.71 -38.66
C ALA A 59 13.37 10.58 -40.17
N TYR A 60 13.31 9.36 -40.71
CA TYR A 60 12.94 9.13 -42.11
C TYR A 60 11.55 9.69 -42.43
N GLY A 61 10.54 9.41 -41.58
CA GLY A 61 9.19 9.93 -41.75
C GLY A 61 9.12 11.46 -41.73
N LEU A 62 9.82 12.10 -40.79
CA LEU A 62 9.89 13.56 -40.68
C LEU A 62 10.56 14.20 -41.90
N ASN A 63 11.63 13.59 -42.42
CA ASN A 63 12.29 14.03 -43.64
C ASN A 63 11.37 13.87 -44.87
N ALA A 64 10.62 12.78 -44.96
CA ALA A 64 9.70 12.53 -46.07
C ALA A 64 8.56 13.56 -46.15
N VAL A 65 8.16 14.15 -45.02
CA VAL A 65 7.16 15.24 -44.96
C VAL A 65 7.78 16.64 -44.98
N GLY A 66 9.10 16.76 -45.21
CA GLY A 66 9.78 18.02 -45.44
C GLY A 66 10.20 18.82 -44.20
N VAL A 67 10.19 18.21 -43.01
CA VAL A 67 10.56 18.88 -41.74
C VAL A 67 12.07 18.98 -41.54
N GLY A 68 12.84 18.01 -42.07
CA GLY A 68 14.27 17.95 -41.82
C GLY A 68 14.57 17.40 -40.41
N ALA A 69 15.13 16.19 -40.34
CA ALA A 69 15.42 15.52 -39.09
C ALA A 69 16.80 14.84 -39.09
N TYR A 70 17.48 14.89 -37.95
CA TYR A 70 18.78 14.25 -37.72
C TYR A 70 18.72 13.28 -36.54
N VAL A 71 19.27 12.08 -36.70
CA VAL A 71 19.35 11.08 -35.62
C VAL A 71 20.63 11.29 -34.83
N LEU A 72 20.48 11.64 -33.55
CA LEU A 72 21.58 11.78 -32.60
C LEU A 72 21.65 10.54 -31.71
N SER A 73 22.80 9.88 -31.67
CA SER A 73 23.02 8.73 -30.78
C SER A 73 23.63 9.19 -29.46
N GLY A 74 22.91 8.92 -28.36
CA GLY A 74 23.38 9.25 -27.00
C GLY A 74 24.55 8.37 -26.53
N ASP A 75 24.78 7.23 -27.17
CA ASP A 75 25.86 6.29 -26.83
C ASP A 75 27.28 6.86 -27.08
N ASN A 76 27.39 8.05 -27.69
CA ASN A 76 28.65 8.77 -27.84
C ASN A 76 29.07 9.59 -26.60
N TYR A 77 28.17 9.77 -25.63
CA TYR A 77 28.33 10.68 -24.49
C TYR A 77 28.55 10.04 -23.10
N PRO A 78 28.88 8.74 -22.94
CA PRO A 78 29.52 8.29 -21.72
C PRO A 78 30.86 9.01 -21.47
N ARG A 79 31.28 9.15 -20.21
CA ARG A 79 32.61 9.69 -19.87
C ARG A 79 33.76 8.76 -20.25
N ARG A 80 33.47 7.48 -20.51
CA ARG A 80 34.44 6.41 -20.79
C ARG A 80 33.98 5.61 -22.00
N ILE A 81 34.93 5.07 -22.77
CA ILE A 81 34.63 4.08 -23.82
C ILE A 81 33.92 2.84 -23.22
N PRO A 82 33.13 2.09 -23.99
CA PRO A 82 32.27 1.03 -23.45
C PRO A 82 32.98 0.05 -22.50
N ALA A 83 34.12 -0.52 -22.92
CA ALA A 83 34.86 -1.48 -22.10
C ALA A 83 35.39 -0.89 -20.78
N ALA A 84 35.83 0.38 -20.80
CA ALA A 84 36.28 1.07 -19.60
C ALA A 84 35.09 1.49 -18.70
N ASN A 85 33.93 1.75 -19.29
CA ASN A 85 32.72 2.04 -18.54
C ASN A 85 32.19 0.79 -17.81
N ASP A 86 32.16 -0.36 -18.49
CA ASP A 86 31.77 -1.64 -17.88
C ASP A 86 32.72 -2.04 -16.73
N ALA A 87 34.03 -1.82 -16.92
CA ALA A 87 35.01 -2.03 -15.86
C ALA A 87 34.78 -1.09 -14.65
N GLU A 88 34.40 0.16 -14.89
CA GLU A 88 34.09 1.11 -13.81
C GLU A 88 32.80 0.74 -13.07
N ARG A 89 31.74 0.33 -13.78
CA ARG A 89 30.51 -0.20 -13.19
C ARG A 89 30.82 -1.36 -12.23
N LEU A 90 31.63 -2.32 -12.69
CA LEU A 90 32.04 -3.46 -11.86
C LEU A 90 32.88 -3.02 -10.66
N ARG A 91 33.81 -2.08 -10.84
CA ARG A 91 34.62 -1.54 -9.75
C ARG A 91 33.76 -0.86 -8.68
N VAL A 92 32.78 -0.05 -9.08
CA VAL A 92 31.85 0.64 -8.17
C VAL A 92 31.05 -0.37 -7.35
N PHE A 93 30.48 -1.38 -8.01
CA PHE A 93 29.75 -2.47 -7.35
C PHE A 93 30.63 -3.18 -6.31
N ARG A 94 31.81 -3.66 -6.71
CA ARG A 94 32.73 -4.40 -5.83
C ARG A 94 33.21 -3.55 -4.65
N ALA A 95 33.54 -2.28 -4.89
CA ALA A 95 33.95 -1.36 -3.84
C ALA A 95 32.81 -1.02 -2.87
N GLY A 96 31.57 -0.94 -3.35
CA GLY A 96 30.37 -0.81 -2.53
C GLY A 96 30.17 -2.03 -1.63
N GLY A 97 30.21 -3.22 -2.21
CA GLY A 97 30.06 -4.48 -1.48
C GLY A 97 31.13 -4.68 -0.40
N LEU A 98 32.40 -4.43 -0.72
CA LEU A 98 33.50 -4.51 0.25
C LEU A 98 33.33 -3.53 1.42
N ARG A 99 32.90 -2.29 1.14
CA ARG A 99 32.60 -1.31 2.21
C ARG A 99 31.42 -1.75 3.07
N GLY A 100 30.40 -2.35 2.46
CA GLY A 100 29.26 -2.93 3.16
C GLY A 100 29.70 -3.99 4.17
N LEU A 101 30.49 -4.98 3.71
CA LEU A 101 31.03 -6.04 4.56
C LEU A 101 31.92 -5.50 5.69
N ALA A 102 32.76 -4.51 5.39
CA ALA A 102 33.61 -3.89 6.40
C ALA A 102 32.80 -3.16 7.48
N THR A 103 31.70 -2.52 7.08
CA THR A 103 30.83 -1.75 7.99
C THR A 103 29.96 -2.67 8.85
N SER A 104 29.51 -3.81 8.31
CA SER A 104 28.72 -4.80 9.06
C SER A 104 29.55 -5.66 10.01
N GLY A 105 30.89 -5.60 9.93
CA GLY A 105 31.78 -6.47 10.70
C GLY A 105 31.87 -7.90 10.17
N GLU A 106 31.30 -8.18 9.00
CA GLU A 106 31.30 -9.52 8.37
C GLU A 106 32.55 -9.77 7.51
N TYR A 107 33.47 -8.81 7.39
CA TYR A 107 34.69 -8.97 6.59
C TYR A 107 35.85 -9.55 7.40
N ASP A 108 36.21 -10.81 7.10
CA ASP A 108 37.38 -11.49 7.67
C ASP A 108 38.24 -12.20 6.59
N ALA A 109 39.31 -12.89 7.02
CA ALA A 109 40.22 -13.59 6.11
C ALA A 109 39.57 -14.74 5.33
N THR A 110 38.53 -15.39 5.90
CA THR A 110 37.77 -16.46 5.25
C THR A 110 36.88 -15.88 4.15
N VAL A 111 36.14 -14.82 4.48
CA VAL A 111 35.31 -14.07 3.52
C VAL A 111 36.17 -13.49 2.40
N GLN A 112 37.34 -12.94 2.73
CA GLN A 112 38.27 -12.42 1.73
C GLN A 112 38.69 -13.49 0.72
N ALA A 113 39.03 -14.71 1.17
CA ALA A 113 39.45 -15.80 0.29
C ALA A 113 38.31 -16.22 -0.66
N VAL A 114 37.12 -16.49 -0.11
CA VAL A 114 35.95 -16.91 -0.90
C VAL A 114 35.50 -15.80 -1.86
N LEU A 115 35.44 -14.56 -1.41
CA LEU A 115 35.06 -13.43 -2.24
C LEU A 115 36.06 -13.20 -3.38
N SER A 116 37.35 -13.37 -3.14
CA SER A 116 38.38 -13.24 -4.18
C SER A 116 38.19 -14.29 -5.29
N ASP A 117 37.82 -15.52 -4.92
CA ASP A 117 37.52 -16.58 -5.88
C ASP A 117 36.25 -16.26 -6.68
N LEU A 118 35.17 -15.83 -6.01
CA LEU A 118 33.93 -15.42 -6.67
C LEU A 118 34.13 -14.23 -7.62
N GLN A 119 34.94 -13.25 -7.24
CA GLN A 119 35.28 -12.10 -8.09
C GLN A 119 36.09 -12.51 -9.32
N ARG A 120 37.01 -13.47 -9.16
CA ARG A 120 37.81 -14.01 -10.26
C ARG A 120 36.93 -14.78 -11.25
N ASP A 121 35.93 -15.50 -10.74
CA ASP A 121 35.02 -16.32 -11.54
C ASP A 121 33.83 -15.51 -12.09
N GLY A 122 33.68 -14.25 -11.69
CA GLY A 122 32.56 -13.38 -12.10
C GLY A 122 31.22 -13.78 -11.47
N ALA A 123 31.25 -14.56 -10.39
CA ALA A 123 30.08 -15.05 -9.66
C ALA A 123 29.71 -14.17 -8.46
N ASP A 124 30.46 -13.09 -8.20
CA ASP A 124 30.27 -12.21 -7.03
C ASP A 124 28.99 -11.37 -7.08
N ALA A 125 28.29 -11.36 -8.22
CA ALA A 125 26.98 -10.71 -8.39
C ALA A 125 25.81 -11.72 -8.47
N ASP A 126 26.05 -13.01 -8.22
CA ASP A 126 25.04 -14.07 -8.30
C ASP A 126 24.28 -14.26 -6.97
N PRO A 127 22.99 -13.91 -6.89
CA PRO A 127 22.22 -14.02 -5.66
C PRO A 127 22.01 -15.46 -5.21
N SER A 128 22.14 -16.47 -6.09
CA SER A 128 22.01 -17.88 -5.69
C SER A 128 23.11 -18.34 -4.73
N ARG A 129 24.22 -17.59 -4.67
CA ARG A 129 25.36 -17.88 -3.79
C ARG A 129 25.12 -17.50 -2.33
N VAL A 130 24.08 -16.69 -2.04
CA VAL A 130 23.71 -16.32 -0.67
C VAL A 130 23.38 -17.54 0.19
N ALA A 131 22.78 -18.57 -0.40
CA ALA A 131 22.48 -19.82 0.32
C ALA A 131 23.75 -20.56 0.81
N ALA A 132 24.86 -20.45 0.07
CA ALA A 132 26.14 -21.03 0.46
C ALA A 132 26.97 -20.09 1.35
N HIS A 133 26.75 -18.77 1.23
CA HIS A 133 27.55 -17.72 1.87
C HIS A 133 26.63 -16.58 2.33
N SER A 134 26.15 -16.62 3.58
CA SER A 134 25.17 -15.64 4.10
C SER A 134 25.64 -14.19 3.99
N TRP A 135 26.92 -13.91 4.25
CA TRP A 135 27.55 -12.59 4.13
C TRP A 135 27.43 -11.99 2.71
N MET A 136 27.21 -12.80 1.68
CA MET A 136 26.98 -12.29 0.33
C MET A 136 25.72 -11.44 0.24
N ALA A 137 24.72 -11.63 1.11
CA ALA A 137 23.54 -10.78 1.16
C ALA A 137 23.94 -9.31 1.39
N THR A 138 24.82 -9.06 2.37
CA THR A 138 25.35 -7.72 2.66
C THR A 138 26.20 -7.18 1.51
N TYR A 139 27.08 -8.00 0.93
CA TYR A 139 27.92 -7.61 -0.21
C TYR A 139 27.09 -7.20 -1.42
N LEU A 140 26.11 -8.02 -1.81
CA LEU A 140 25.22 -7.79 -2.94
C LEU A 140 24.35 -6.55 -2.71
N ARG A 141 23.79 -6.38 -1.51
CA ARG A 141 22.97 -5.21 -1.14
C ARG A 141 23.76 -3.91 -1.24
N ALA A 142 24.90 -3.83 -0.55
CA ALA A 142 25.73 -2.63 -0.55
C ALA A 142 26.34 -2.33 -1.93
N GLY A 143 26.75 -3.37 -2.67
CA GLY A 143 27.23 -3.24 -4.03
C GLY A 143 26.16 -2.74 -4.99
N SER A 144 24.94 -3.26 -4.88
CA SER A 144 23.80 -2.84 -5.72
C SER A 144 23.40 -1.40 -5.46
N ILE A 145 23.37 -0.96 -4.19
CA ILE A 145 23.10 0.45 -3.82
C ILE A 145 24.16 1.39 -4.44
N ALA A 146 25.44 1.03 -4.31
CA ALA A 146 26.52 1.84 -4.86
C ALA A 146 26.47 1.91 -6.40
N LEU A 147 26.17 0.79 -7.05
CA LEU A 147 26.02 0.71 -8.49
C LEU A 147 24.80 1.50 -8.98
N ASP A 148 23.65 1.39 -8.30
CA ASP A 148 22.44 2.13 -8.65
C ASP A 148 22.67 3.64 -8.58
N ALA A 149 23.38 4.13 -7.56
CA ALA A 149 23.73 5.55 -7.44
C ALA A 149 24.66 6.04 -8.58
N TYR A 150 25.48 5.15 -9.15
CA TYR A 150 26.39 5.49 -10.25
C TYR A 150 25.71 5.45 -11.62
N LEU A 151 24.86 4.45 -11.87
CA LEU A 151 24.23 4.24 -13.17
C LEU A 151 23.36 5.43 -13.59
N GLY A 152 23.62 5.96 -14.79
CA GLY A 152 22.93 7.12 -15.35
C GLY A 152 23.20 8.44 -14.62
N SER A 153 24.22 8.49 -13.76
CA SER A 153 24.64 9.72 -13.07
C SER A 153 25.58 10.57 -13.93
N ALA A 154 25.81 11.82 -13.51
CA ALA A 154 26.82 12.69 -14.12
C ALA A 154 28.27 12.17 -13.96
N ALA A 155 28.51 11.16 -13.11
CA ALA A 155 29.82 10.50 -12.97
C ALA A 155 30.05 9.43 -14.06
N GLU A 156 28.97 8.90 -14.63
CA GLU A 156 29.00 7.93 -15.72
C GLU A 156 28.86 8.61 -17.08
N VAL A 157 27.93 9.55 -17.18
CA VAL A 157 27.48 10.17 -18.42
C VAL A 157 27.86 11.65 -18.45
N ASP A 158 28.30 12.12 -19.61
CA ASP A 158 28.65 13.54 -19.81
C ASP A 158 27.40 14.34 -20.23
N PHE A 159 26.49 14.56 -19.26
CA PHE A 159 25.26 15.32 -19.50
C PHE A 159 25.54 16.78 -19.90
N ASP A 160 26.64 17.37 -19.43
CA ASP A 160 26.99 18.76 -19.74
C ASP A 160 27.23 18.94 -21.24
N GLU A 161 27.97 18.02 -21.87
CA GLU A 161 28.28 18.07 -23.30
C GLU A 161 27.02 17.93 -24.17
N ILE A 162 26.16 16.94 -23.89
CA ILE A 162 24.91 16.75 -24.65
C ILE A 162 23.91 17.89 -24.40
N ASN A 163 23.77 18.39 -23.17
CA ASN A 163 22.89 19.51 -22.85
C ASN A 163 23.32 20.78 -23.60
N ALA A 164 24.64 21.03 -23.71
CA ALA A 164 25.16 22.15 -24.47
C ALA A 164 24.84 22.03 -25.98
N ILE A 165 24.92 20.82 -26.54
CA ILE A 165 24.56 20.55 -27.94
C ILE A 165 23.07 20.80 -28.18
N LEU A 166 22.20 20.28 -27.33
CA LEU A 166 20.74 20.46 -27.45
C LEU A 166 20.35 21.93 -27.26
N ALA A 167 20.99 22.64 -26.33
CA ALA A 167 20.78 24.08 -26.14
C ALA A 167 21.22 24.90 -27.36
N ALA A 168 22.38 24.59 -27.95
CA ALA A 168 22.85 25.24 -29.17
C ALA A 168 21.92 24.96 -30.37
N PHE A 169 21.40 23.73 -30.47
CA PHE A 169 20.41 23.37 -31.47
C PHE A 169 19.14 24.22 -31.29
N HIS A 170 18.54 24.24 -30.11
CA HIS A 170 17.38 25.08 -29.81
C HIS A 170 17.63 26.58 -30.05
N GLY A 171 18.86 27.03 -29.80
CA GLY A 171 19.32 28.40 -30.06
C GLY A 171 19.46 28.77 -31.53
N GLY A 172 19.25 27.84 -32.47
CA GLY A 172 19.28 28.11 -33.90
C GLY A 172 20.64 27.92 -34.58
N ALA A 173 21.59 27.20 -33.97
CA ALA A 173 22.91 26.98 -34.57
C ALA A 173 22.81 26.21 -35.91
N ASP A 174 23.34 26.77 -37.00
CA ASP A 174 23.34 26.14 -38.33
C ASP A 174 24.38 25.02 -38.49
N SER A 175 25.30 24.89 -37.53
CA SER A 175 26.23 23.78 -37.50
C SER A 175 26.49 23.35 -36.07
N LEU A 176 26.59 22.04 -35.83
CA LEU A 176 26.92 21.46 -34.53
C LEU A 176 28.18 20.62 -34.64
N VAL A 177 28.97 20.60 -33.57
CA VAL A 177 30.15 19.73 -33.45
C VAL A 177 29.76 18.57 -32.55
N LEU A 178 29.66 17.38 -33.13
CA LEU A 178 29.20 16.18 -32.44
C LEU A 178 30.35 15.22 -32.17
N LYS A 179 30.35 14.63 -30.99
CA LYS A 179 31.29 13.59 -30.61
C LYS A 179 30.90 12.27 -31.26
N ARG A 180 31.90 11.54 -31.74
CA ARG A 180 31.81 10.14 -32.15
C ARG A 180 32.67 9.31 -31.23
N MET A 181 32.13 8.20 -30.77
CA MET A 181 32.83 7.27 -29.89
C MET A 181 32.76 5.86 -30.50
N GLY A 182 33.90 5.21 -30.62
CA GLY A 182 34.04 3.79 -30.95
C GLY A 182 34.29 2.94 -29.71
N ARG A 183 34.76 1.70 -29.91
CA ARG A 183 34.96 0.74 -28.82
C ARG A 183 36.33 0.88 -28.14
N SER A 184 37.28 1.55 -28.78
CA SER A 184 38.64 1.79 -28.29
C SER A 184 38.94 3.28 -28.11
N ALA A 185 39.95 3.59 -27.29
CA ALA A 185 40.26 4.97 -26.89
C ALA A 185 40.74 5.86 -28.05
N ASP A 186 41.32 5.26 -29.09
CA ASP A 186 41.74 5.90 -30.34
C ASP A 186 40.57 6.19 -31.31
N GLN A 187 39.36 5.70 -31.00
CA GLN A 187 38.15 5.91 -31.80
C GLN A 187 37.25 7.00 -31.20
N ILE A 188 37.83 8.09 -30.70
CA ILE A 188 37.08 9.27 -30.24
C ILE A 188 37.47 10.46 -31.09
N TRP A 189 36.50 11.05 -31.78
CA TRP A 189 36.73 12.25 -32.59
C TRP A 189 35.49 13.14 -32.62
N TYR A 190 35.67 14.35 -33.11
CA TYR A 190 34.60 15.31 -33.30
C TYR A 190 34.35 15.56 -34.78
N GLU A 191 33.07 15.65 -35.15
CA GLU A 191 32.63 15.90 -36.50
C GLU A 191 31.75 17.14 -36.52
N ARG A 192 32.06 18.10 -37.39
CA ARG A 192 31.20 19.25 -37.61
C ARG A 192 30.18 18.91 -38.69
N LEU A 193 28.90 19.11 -38.38
CA LEU A 193 27.78 18.78 -39.25
C LEU A 193 26.89 20.00 -39.47
N ASP A 194 26.29 20.05 -40.65
CA ASP A 194 25.33 21.08 -41.05
C ASP A 194 23.93 20.75 -40.51
N PHE A 195 23.32 21.72 -39.84
CA PHE A 195 22.00 21.67 -39.23
C PHE A 195 21.07 22.77 -39.76
N SER A 196 21.48 23.53 -40.78
CA SER A 196 20.67 24.62 -41.37
C SER A 196 19.30 24.15 -41.90
N GLY A 197 19.24 22.91 -42.41
CA GLY A 197 18.00 22.26 -42.87
C GLY A 197 17.35 21.32 -41.86
N VAL A 198 17.80 21.28 -40.60
CA VAL A 198 17.31 20.35 -39.59
C VAL A 198 16.43 21.08 -38.58
N GLN A 199 15.17 20.70 -38.51
CA GLN A 199 14.22 21.22 -37.51
C GLN A 199 14.07 20.28 -36.31
N VAL A 200 14.33 18.98 -36.47
CA VAL A 200 14.15 18.00 -35.38
C VAL A 200 15.41 17.18 -35.16
N ILE A 201 15.88 17.11 -33.91
CA ILE A 201 16.81 16.07 -33.48
C ILE A 201 16.00 14.91 -32.92
N VAL A 202 16.21 13.71 -33.47
CA VAL A 202 15.73 12.46 -32.88
C VAL A 202 16.88 11.85 -32.07
N LEU A 203 16.86 12.04 -30.76
CA LEU A 203 17.85 11.51 -29.83
C LEU A 203 17.48 10.08 -29.45
N GLU A 204 18.20 9.09 -29.96
CA GLU A 204 18.02 7.68 -29.55
C GLU A 204 18.98 7.34 -28.41
N TRP A 205 18.44 6.97 -27.25
CA TRP A 205 19.26 6.73 -26.06
C TRP A 205 18.52 6.10 -24.89
N THR A 206 19.19 5.30 -24.07
CA THR A 206 18.62 4.77 -22.81
C THR A 206 18.29 5.90 -21.82
N HIS A 207 19.12 6.94 -21.73
CA HIS A 207 18.93 8.06 -20.80
C HIS A 207 18.12 9.23 -21.38
N GLY A 208 17.42 9.02 -22.51
CA GLY A 208 16.67 10.07 -23.22
C GLY A 208 15.54 10.74 -22.43
N ASN A 209 15.19 10.17 -21.27
CA ASN A 209 14.23 10.74 -20.32
C ASN A 209 14.84 10.89 -18.92
N SER A 210 16.16 11.09 -18.81
CA SER A 210 16.82 11.41 -17.53
C SER A 210 16.39 12.79 -17.02
N THR A 211 16.34 13.00 -15.70
CA THR A 211 16.16 14.35 -15.12
C THR A 211 17.38 15.24 -15.30
N LEU A 212 18.55 14.65 -15.57
CA LEU A 212 19.81 15.35 -15.83
C LEU A 212 19.96 15.79 -17.29
N LEU A 213 19.08 15.31 -18.17
CA LEU A 213 19.06 15.66 -19.59
C LEU A 213 18.06 16.79 -19.83
N GLY A 214 18.56 17.96 -20.20
CA GLY A 214 17.77 19.14 -20.53
C GLY A 214 17.53 19.28 -22.03
N GLY A 215 16.51 20.05 -22.41
CA GLY A 215 16.23 20.40 -23.80
C GLY A 215 15.54 19.32 -24.65
N VAL A 216 15.01 18.26 -24.02
CA VAL A 216 14.12 17.29 -24.69
C VAL A 216 12.67 17.78 -24.58
N ASP A 217 11.98 17.94 -25.72
CA ASP A 217 10.59 18.39 -25.75
C ASP A 217 9.61 17.22 -25.68
N LEU A 218 9.93 16.13 -26.37
CA LEU A 218 9.07 14.96 -26.51
C LEU A 218 9.83 13.65 -26.25
N PRO A 219 9.85 13.17 -24.99
CA PRO A 219 10.33 11.82 -24.68
C PRO A 219 9.30 10.74 -25.07
N ILE A 220 9.77 9.73 -25.79
CA ILE A 220 9.04 8.53 -26.22
C ILE A 220 9.67 7.31 -25.55
N LEU A 221 8.88 6.61 -24.74
CA LEU A 221 9.28 5.37 -24.07
C LEU A 221 8.87 4.17 -24.92
N LEU A 222 9.85 3.36 -25.33
CA LEU A 222 9.64 2.02 -25.84
C LEU A 222 9.62 1.05 -24.66
N ASN A 223 8.42 0.63 -24.27
CA ASN A 223 8.22 -0.25 -23.12
C ASN A 223 8.57 -1.72 -23.45
N SER A 224 9.06 -2.43 -22.44
CA SER A 224 9.11 -3.89 -22.43
C SER A 224 8.93 -4.39 -21.00
N THR A 225 8.09 -5.41 -20.83
CA THR A 225 7.82 -6.01 -19.50
C THR A 225 9.04 -6.79 -18.99
N PRO A 226 9.12 -7.09 -17.69
CA PRO A 226 10.18 -7.95 -17.13
C PRO A 226 10.25 -9.33 -17.82
N GLU A 227 9.11 -9.96 -18.12
CA GLU A 227 9.01 -11.26 -18.77
C GLU A 227 9.52 -11.20 -20.21
N GLU A 228 9.15 -10.15 -20.93
CA GLU A 228 9.62 -9.91 -22.29
C GLU A 228 11.12 -9.66 -22.34
N THR A 229 11.62 -8.92 -21.36
CA THR A 229 13.06 -8.67 -21.17
C THR A 229 13.78 -9.99 -20.91
N LEU A 230 13.23 -10.87 -20.07
CA LEU A 230 13.77 -12.20 -19.78
C LEU A 230 13.71 -13.14 -20.99
N ALA A 231 12.63 -13.13 -21.75
CA ALA A 231 12.47 -13.92 -22.97
C ALA A 231 13.46 -13.48 -24.06
N HIS A 232 13.65 -12.17 -24.22
CA HIS A 232 14.67 -11.61 -25.12
C HIS A 232 16.08 -12.03 -24.69
N ARG A 233 16.38 -12.04 -23.38
CA ARG A 233 17.65 -12.57 -22.84
C ARG A 233 17.87 -14.04 -23.21
N ARG A 234 16.87 -14.90 -22.97
CA ARG A 234 16.93 -16.34 -23.33
C ARG A 234 17.16 -16.57 -24.82
N SER A 235 16.61 -15.72 -25.68
CA SER A 235 16.81 -15.82 -27.13
C SER A 235 18.25 -15.49 -27.55
N ARG A 236 18.91 -14.53 -26.89
CA ARG A 236 20.32 -14.17 -27.14
C ARG A 236 21.31 -15.12 -26.47
N ALA A 237 20.91 -15.83 -25.41
CA ALA A 237 21.74 -16.84 -24.75
C ALA A 237 22.07 -18.05 -25.64
N ARG A 238 21.33 -18.28 -26.75
CA ARG A 238 21.70 -19.28 -27.76
C ARG A 238 22.95 -18.93 -28.57
N ASP A 239 23.39 -17.67 -28.54
CA ASP A 239 24.57 -17.16 -29.27
C ASP A 239 25.76 -16.79 -28.34
N GLY A 240 25.92 -17.50 -27.22
CA GLY A 240 27.25 -17.92 -26.74
C GLY A 240 28.20 -16.95 -26.00
N GLY A 241 27.78 -15.81 -25.42
CA GLY A 241 28.78 -15.05 -24.63
C GLY A 241 28.42 -13.79 -23.83
N VAL A 242 27.17 -13.51 -23.42
CA VAL A 242 26.83 -12.16 -22.87
C VAL A 242 26.12 -12.13 -21.51
N ASP A 243 25.72 -13.25 -20.89
CA ASP A 243 24.95 -13.23 -19.63
C ASP A 243 25.80 -13.57 -18.39
N SER A 244 26.51 -12.58 -17.84
CA SER A 244 27.06 -12.68 -16.47
C SER A 244 26.02 -12.28 -15.41
N PRO A 245 26.12 -12.78 -14.17
CA PRO A 245 25.29 -12.30 -13.05
C PRO A 245 25.37 -10.78 -12.87
N PHE A 246 26.55 -10.20 -13.09
CA PHE A 246 26.76 -8.75 -13.00
C PHE A 246 26.00 -7.99 -14.10
N THR A 247 26.06 -8.45 -15.35
CA THR A 247 25.28 -7.87 -16.47
C THR A 247 23.78 -7.92 -16.16
N THR A 248 23.32 -9.02 -15.57
CA THR A 248 21.91 -9.19 -15.15
C THR A 248 21.50 -8.15 -14.11
N LEU A 249 22.37 -7.89 -13.12
CA LEU A 249 22.15 -6.86 -12.11
C LEU A 249 22.10 -5.46 -12.72
N VAL A 250 23.06 -5.10 -13.57
CA VAL A 250 23.08 -3.79 -14.27
C VAL A 250 21.78 -3.56 -15.03
N LEU A 251 21.35 -4.54 -15.83
CA LEU A 251 20.10 -4.43 -16.59
C LEU A 251 18.86 -4.31 -15.70
N LYS A 252 18.84 -4.99 -14.55
CA LYS A 252 17.74 -4.87 -13.56
C LYS A 252 17.67 -3.45 -13.01
N LEU A 253 18.80 -2.86 -12.64
CA LEU A 253 18.87 -1.49 -12.12
C LEU A 253 18.53 -0.44 -13.20
N GLU A 254 19.04 -0.59 -14.42
CA GLU A 254 18.70 0.29 -15.55
C GLU A 254 17.19 0.24 -15.86
N GLN A 255 16.59 -0.95 -15.82
CA GLN A 255 15.14 -1.11 -16.00
C GLN A 255 14.33 -0.39 -14.91
N ALA A 256 14.75 -0.51 -13.65
CA ALA A 256 14.10 0.20 -12.54
C ALA A 256 14.15 1.73 -12.72
N LYS A 257 15.27 2.26 -13.21
CA LYS A 257 15.41 3.69 -13.52
C LYS A 257 14.51 4.13 -14.68
N LEU A 258 14.36 3.29 -15.71
CA LEU A 258 13.43 3.56 -16.82
C LEU A 258 11.98 3.59 -16.32
N GLN A 259 11.60 2.68 -15.42
CA GLN A 259 10.29 2.64 -14.80
C GLN A 259 10.01 3.91 -13.98
N ALA A 260 10.95 4.31 -13.12
CA ALA A 260 10.82 5.53 -12.31
C ALA A 260 10.67 6.81 -13.16
N GLY A 261 11.20 6.82 -14.39
CA GLY A 261 11.08 7.94 -15.32
C GLY A 261 9.85 7.90 -16.24
N ALA A 262 9.09 6.80 -16.29
CA ALA A 262 8.09 6.56 -17.33
C ALA A 262 6.94 7.58 -17.34
N SER A 263 6.55 8.12 -16.18
CA SER A 263 5.50 9.16 -16.06
C SER A 263 5.82 10.45 -16.83
N ARG A 264 7.11 10.71 -17.11
CA ARG A 264 7.54 11.88 -17.90
C ARG A 264 7.48 11.67 -19.40
N ALA A 265 7.35 10.43 -19.87
CA ALA A 265 7.19 10.14 -21.29
C ALA A 265 5.89 10.75 -21.82
N LYS A 266 5.94 11.34 -23.01
CA LYS A 266 4.77 11.92 -23.69
C LYS A 266 4.07 10.90 -24.58
N ILE A 267 4.79 9.85 -24.97
CA ILE A 267 4.29 8.70 -25.71
C ILE A 267 4.92 7.46 -25.10
N ILE A 268 4.10 6.48 -24.72
CA ILE A 268 4.57 5.16 -24.26
C ILE A 268 4.09 4.14 -25.28
N VAL A 269 4.98 3.22 -25.68
CA VAL A 269 4.73 2.25 -26.76
C VAL A 269 4.98 0.86 -26.22
N ALA A 270 3.96 0.01 -26.24
CA ALA A 270 4.08 -1.40 -25.89
C ALA A 270 4.93 -2.17 -26.91
N LYS A 271 5.34 -3.40 -26.55
CA LYS A 271 6.00 -4.29 -27.50
C LYS A 271 5.12 -4.64 -28.70
N SER A 272 3.81 -4.73 -28.50
CA SER A 272 2.77 -4.97 -29.52
C SER A 272 2.55 -3.81 -30.50
N ALA A 273 3.21 -2.68 -30.31
CA ALA A 273 2.99 -1.41 -31.02
C ALA A 273 1.76 -0.60 -30.57
N ASP A 274 1.05 -1.04 -29.54
CA ASP A 274 -0.02 -0.25 -28.93
C ASP A 274 0.57 0.98 -28.23
N LEU A 275 -0.13 2.12 -28.35
CA LEU A 275 0.17 3.30 -27.56
C LEU A 275 -0.50 3.14 -26.20
N LEU A 276 0.27 3.32 -25.13
CA LEU A 276 -0.20 3.21 -23.76
C LEU A 276 -0.31 4.60 -23.15
N ASP A 277 -1.35 4.81 -22.35
CA ASP A 277 -1.29 5.84 -21.31
C ASP A 277 -0.48 5.35 -20.09
N TYR A 278 -0.24 6.25 -19.14
CA TYR A 278 0.57 5.90 -17.97
C TYR A 278 -0.11 4.86 -17.04
N PRO A 279 -1.43 4.92 -16.78
CA PRO A 279 -2.15 3.84 -16.10
C PRO A 279 -2.01 2.46 -16.78
N GLU A 280 -2.21 2.36 -18.10
CA GLU A 280 -2.04 1.13 -18.88
C GLU A 280 -0.59 0.62 -18.84
N TYR A 281 0.37 1.55 -18.84
CA TYR A 281 1.78 1.24 -18.61
C TYR A 281 2.01 0.64 -17.22
N LEU A 282 1.52 1.26 -16.15
CA LEU A 282 1.67 0.73 -14.78
C LEU A 282 1.06 -0.66 -14.65
N HIS A 283 -0.10 -0.86 -15.27
CA HIS A 283 -0.77 -2.16 -15.37
C HIS A 283 0.09 -3.20 -16.09
N GLN A 284 0.68 -2.87 -17.24
CA GLN A 284 1.59 -3.77 -17.96
C GLN A 284 2.89 -4.04 -17.21
N MET A 285 3.37 -3.10 -16.40
CA MET A 285 4.61 -3.26 -15.64
C MET A 285 4.41 -3.97 -14.30
N GLY A 286 3.16 -4.29 -13.92
CA GLY A 286 2.83 -4.82 -12.60
C GLY A 286 3.23 -3.87 -11.46
N ALA A 287 3.41 -2.58 -11.75
CA ALA A 287 3.75 -1.55 -10.76
C ALA A 287 2.50 -0.97 -10.07
N ASP A 288 1.31 -1.39 -10.52
CA ASP A 288 0.01 -1.12 -9.92
C ASP A 288 -0.41 -2.18 -8.89
N LEU A 289 0.40 -3.24 -8.70
CA LEU A 289 0.07 -4.34 -7.82
C LEU A 289 1.22 -4.69 -6.87
N PRO A 290 0.91 -5.05 -5.61
CA PRO A 290 1.90 -5.67 -4.74
C PRO A 290 2.20 -7.09 -5.25
N GLY A 291 3.23 -7.72 -4.71
CA GLY A 291 3.42 -9.15 -4.92
C GLY A 291 2.21 -9.96 -4.42
N ALA A 292 1.93 -11.09 -5.08
CA ALA A 292 0.75 -11.93 -4.82
C ALA A 292 0.95 -12.95 -3.69
N GLY A 293 2.10 -12.94 -3.02
CA GLY A 293 2.46 -13.83 -1.93
C GLY A 293 1.81 -13.46 -0.60
N PRO A 294 1.93 -14.31 0.44
CA PRO A 294 1.22 -14.12 1.70
C PRO A 294 1.60 -12.84 2.44
N MET A 295 0.61 -12.27 3.13
CA MET A 295 0.74 -11.08 3.97
C MET A 295 0.39 -11.41 5.40
N LEU A 296 1.31 -11.17 6.35
CA LEU A 296 1.01 -11.29 7.77
C LEU A 296 0.22 -10.06 8.23
N ASN A 297 -0.81 -10.22 9.05
CA ASN A 297 -1.60 -9.12 9.63
C ASN A 297 -1.57 -9.20 11.16
N LEU A 298 -1.17 -8.11 11.81
CA LEU A 298 -0.92 -8.07 13.25
C LEU A 298 -0.93 -6.65 13.84
N TYR A 299 -1.05 -6.57 15.16
CA TYR A 299 -0.65 -5.38 15.91
C TYR A 299 0.85 -5.44 16.22
N PRO A 300 1.57 -4.31 16.28
CA PRO A 300 3.02 -4.28 16.55
C PRO A 300 3.40 -4.87 17.92
N ASP A 301 2.44 -5.13 18.81
CA ASP A 301 2.62 -5.74 20.12
C ASP A 301 2.04 -7.17 20.23
N SER A 302 1.44 -7.72 19.17
CA SER A 302 0.67 -8.97 19.29
C SER A 302 1.51 -10.24 19.30
N LEU A 303 2.77 -10.19 18.84
CA LEU A 303 3.72 -11.30 18.92
C LEU A 303 4.95 -10.85 19.70
N GLY A 304 5.14 -11.39 20.90
CA GLY A 304 6.28 -11.08 21.76
C GLY A 304 6.25 -9.70 22.44
N GLY A 305 5.34 -8.80 22.02
CA GLY A 305 5.10 -7.49 22.66
C GLY A 305 5.72 -6.29 21.96
N THR A 306 6.57 -6.49 20.94
CA THR A 306 7.18 -5.40 20.16
C THR A 306 7.42 -5.80 18.71
N LEU A 307 7.61 -4.81 17.84
CA LEU A 307 7.94 -5.01 16.44
C LEU A 307 9.32 -5.66 16.26
N ALA A 308 10.22 -5.51 17.23
CA ALA A 308 11.50 -6.20 17.23
C ALA A 308 11.33 -7.73 17.28
N GLU A 309 10.44 -8.23 18.15
CA GLU A 309 10.11 -9.66 18.27
C GLU A 309 9.40 -10.19 17.01
N ILE A 310 8.55 -9.36 16.39
CA ILE A 310 7.94 -9.68 15.09
C ILE A 310 9.01 -9.77 14.00
N ALA A 311 9.98 -8.86 13.97
CA ALA A 311 11.09 -8.91 13.03
C ALA A 311 11.96 -10.15 13.25
N ASP A 312 12.21 -10.56 14.50
CA ASP A 312 12.87 -11.84 14.83
C ASP A 312 12.08 -13.05 14.35
N PHE A 313 10.76 -13.06 14.55
CA PHE A 313 9.87 -14.10 14.06
C PHE A 313 9.92 -14.23 12.53
N VAL A 314 9.80 -13.10 11.82
CA VAL A 314 9.82 -13.04 10.36
C VAL A 314 11.19 -13.40 9.77
N ALA A 315 12.28 -12.98 10.40
CA ALA A 315 13.64 -13.28 9.94
C ALA A 315 14.11 -14.70 10.33
N GLY A 316 13.48 -15.32 11.32
CA GLY A 316 13.83 -16.64 11.84
C GLY A 316 12.79 -17.71 11.49
N PRO A 317 11.91 -18.11 12.44
CA PRO A 317 10.95 -19.21 12.23
C PRO A 317 10.05 -19.06 10.99
N ALA A 318 9.67 -17.83 10.64
CA ALA A 318 8.85 -17.51 9.47
C ALA A 318 9.66 -16.93 8.30
N ALA A 319 10.97 -17.17 8.26
CA ALA A 319 11.82 -16.75 7.15
C ALA A 319 11.27 -17.27 5.81
N GLY A 320 11.10 -16.34 4.87
CA GLY A 320 10.57 -16.62 3.54
C GLY A 320 9.13 -17.11 3.52
N VAL A 321 8.32 -16.86 4.55
CA VAL A 321 6.89 -17.21 4.57
C VAL A 321 6.05 -16.07 4.00
N PHE A 322 6.34 -14.85 4.43
CA PHE A 322 5.56 -13.66 4.08
C PHE A 322 6.33 -12.78 3.11
N GLU A 323 5.60 -12.21 2.16
CA GLU A 323 6.12 -11.18 1.24
C GLU A 323 5.82 -9.78 1.75
N SER A 324 4.85 -9.66 2.67
CA SER A 324 4.43 -8.37 3.23
C SER A 324 3.90 -8.51 4.64
N ALA A 325 3.94 -7.43 5.41
CA ALA A 325 3.36 -7.33 6.74
C ALA A 325 2.42 -6.12 6.81
N TYR A 326 1.18 -6.38 7.19
CA TYR A 326 0.20 -5.37 7.56
C TYR A 326 0.32 -5.09 9.06
N LEU A 327 0.87 -3.93 9.39
CA LEU A 327 0.99 -3.45 10.77
C LEU A 327 -0.18 -2.53 11.07
N LEU A 328 -0.99 -2.91 12.07
CA LEU A 328 -2.15 -2.13 12.49
C LEU A 328 -1.74 -0.79 13.15
N PRO A 329 -2.67 0.19 13.23
CA PRO A 329 -2.32 1.59 13.46
C PRO A 329 -1.65 1.91 14.80
N SER A 330 -1.71 1.02 15.80
CA SER A 330 -1.00 1.23 17.08
C SER A 330 0.53 1.26 16.94
N VAL A 331 1.06 1.01 15.73
CA VAL A 331 2.45 1.30 15.35
C VAL A 331 2.75 2.80 15.41
N PHE A 332 1.72 3.65 15.29
CA PHE A 332 1.80 5.11 15.41
C PHE A 332 1.45 5.59 16.83
N ASN A 333 1.64 6.89 17.09
CA ASN A 333 1.18 7.53 18.33
C ASN A 333 -0.34 7.65 18.33
N THR A 334 -1.01 6.90 19.22
CA THR A 334 -2.46 6.72 19.23
C THR A 334 -3.01 6.67 20.66
N ASP A 335 -4.32 6.87 20.84
CA ASP A 335 -4.99 6.71 22.14
C ASP A 335 -6.12 5.65 22.14
N LEU A 336 -7.32 6.00 21.68
CA LEU A 336 -8.50 5.14 21.64
C LEU A 336 -8.46 4.14 20.48
N ASP A 337 -9.42 3.20 20.55
CA ASP A 337 -9.72 2.24 19.48
C ASP A 337 -8.48 1.45 19.01
N ARG A 338 -7.58 1.12 19.95
CA ARG A 338 -6.38 0.31 19.74
C ARG A 338 -5.57 0.72 18.50
N GLY A 339 -5.49 2.02 18.24
CA GLY A 339 -4.70 2.58 17.15
C GLY A 339 -5.47 3.51 16.22
N PHE A 340 -6.79 3.33 16.06
CA PHE A 340 -7.55 4.08 15.05
C PHE A 340 -7.85 5.54 15.45
N SER A 341 -7.50 5.96 16.68
CA SER A 341 -7.46 7.36 17.07
C SER A 341 -6.02 7.88 17.06
N VAL A 342 -5.57 8.32 15.89
CA VAL A 342 -4.17 8.75 15.64
C VAL A 342 -3.94 10.17 16.13
N ILE A 343 -2.94 10.32 17.00
CA ILE A 343 -2.42 11.60 17.47
C ILE A 343 -1.51 12.19 16.39
N ASP A 344 -0.55 11.39 15.95
CA ASP A 344 0.33 11.69 14.83
C ASP A 344 0.91 10.39 14.24
N TYR A 345 1.33 10.44 12.98
CA TYR A 345 1.89 9.29 12.27
C TYR A 345 3.36 8.98 12.63
N GLY A 346 3.87 9.49 13.75
CA GLY A 346 5.17 9.11 14.30
C GLY A 346 5.10 7.73 14.94
N LEU A 347 6.19 6.96 14.86
CA LEU A 347 6.24 5.63 15.46
C LEU A 347 6.10 5.69 16.97
N ASN A 348 5.25 4.82 17.51
CA ASN A 348 5.14 4.60 18.93
C ASN A 348 6.36 3.83 19.43
N ARG A 349 7.28 4.56 20.09
CA ARG A 349 8.56 4.03 20.58
C ARG A 349 8.46 2.87 21.57
N TRP A 350 7.28 2.60 22.13
CA TRP A 350 7.06 1.42 22.99
C TRP A 350 6.91 0.14 22.19
N PHE A 351 6.49 0.24 20.93
CA PHE A 351 6.22 -0.92 20.08
C PHE A 351 7.14 -0.99 18.87
N ALA A 352 7.57 0.14 18.30
CA ALA A 352 8.33 0.14 17.05
C ALA A 352 9.41 1.23 17.02
N THR A 353 10.54 0.89 16.39
CA THR A 353 11.61 1.82 16.02
C THR A 353 11.87 1.75 14.51
N PRO A 354 12.52 2.77 13.91
CA PRO A 354 12.91 2.71 12.49
C PRO A 354 13.78 1.48 12.16
N ALA A 355 14.65 1.07 13.09
CA ALA A 355 15.51 -0.10 12.90
C ALA A 355 14.70 -1.41 12.78
N ASP A 356 13.54 -1.51 13.45
CA ASP A 356 12.68 -2.69 13.33
C ASP A 356 12.04 -2.76 11.93
N LEU A 357 11.67 -1.61 11.36
CA LEU A 357 11.17 -1.53 9.97
C LEU A 357 12.27 -1.88 8.97
N ASP A 358 13.50 -1.40 9.19
CA ASP A 358 14.66 -1.75 8.36
C ASP A 358 14.91 -3.26 8.37
N ARG A 359 14.78 -3.93 9.53
CA ARG A 359 14.93 -5.38 9.64
C ARG A 359 13.86 -6.15 8.86
N LEU A 360 12.61 -5.68 8.86
CA LEU A 360 11.54 -6.27 8.03
C LEU A 360 11.84 -6.10 6.53
N ALA A 361 12.31 -4.91 6.13
CA ALA A 361 12.71 -4.63 4.76
C ALA A 361 13.92 -5.50 4.33
N GLU A 362 14.90 -5.70 5.22
CA GLU A 362 16.05 -6.60 5.00
C GLU A 362 15.63 -8.07 4.85
N ALA A 363 14.55 -8.48 5.52
CA ALA A 363 13.93 -9.80 5.34
C ALA A 363 13.11 -9.92 4.03
N GLY A 364 13.03 -8.84 3.23
CA GLY A 364 12.27 -8.79 1.98
C GLY A 364 10.76 -8.71 2.19
N VAL A 365 10.32 -8.06 3.28
CA VAL A 365 8.91 -7.90 3.63
C VAL A 365 8.48 -6.45 3.41
N ASP A 366 7.59 -6.24 2.44
CA ASP A 366 6.97 -4.94 2.19
C ASP A 366 5.93 -4.60 3.27
N LEU A 367 5.75 -3.32 3.59
CA LEU A 367 4.74 -2.92 4.57
C LEU A 367 3.41 -2.57 3.93
N LYS A 368 2.35 -2.93 4.64
CA LYS A 368 1.02 -2.34 4.50
C LYS A 368 0.73 -1.56 5.78
N LEU A 369 0.28 -0.32 5.63
CA LEU A 369 -0.05 0.58 6.75
C LEU A 369 -1.41 1.22 6.52
N ASP A 370 -2.06 1.64 7.59
CA ASP A 370 -3.31 2.42 7.52
C ASP A 370 -3.05 3.89 7.23
N PHE A 371 -3.92 4.46 6.41
CA PHE A 371 -4.13 5.89 6.30
C PHE A 371 -5.56 6.20 6.75
N ILE A 372 -5.66 6.70 7.97
CA ILE A 372 -6.90 7.13 8.61
C ILE A 372 -7.15 8.57 8.19
N LEU A 373 -7.85 8.72 7.06
CA LEU A 373 -8.15 10.05 6.50
C LEU A 373 -9.46 10.65 7.03
N ASN A 374 -10.37 9.86 7.59
CA ASN A 374 -11.65 10.42 8.02
C ASN A 374 -11.53 11.31 9.27
N HIS A 375 -10.62 10.97 10.19
CA HIS A 375 -10.58 11.59 11.51
C HIS A 375 -9.16 11.58 12.11
N ALA A 376 -8.94 12.43 13.12
CA ALA A 376 -7.74 12.44 13.95
C ALA A 376 -8.11 12.50 15.43
N SER A 377 -7.19 12.15 16.32
CA SER A 377 -7.42 12.23 17.77
C SER A 377 -7.64 13.69 18.23
N VAL A 378 -8.45 13.88 19.26
CA VAL A 378 -8.51 15.13 20.04
C VAL A 378 -7.12 15.54 20.55
N LEU A 379 -6.22 14.60 20.83
CA LEU A 379 -4.85 14.88 21.25
C LEU A 379 -3.91 15.26 20.10
N SER A 380 -4.37 15.22 18.84
CA SER A 380 -3.57 15.68 17.70
C SER A 380 -3.14 17.14 17.87
N PRO A 381 -1.95 17.53 17.38
CA PRO A 381 -1.47 18.91 17.47
C PRO A 381 -2.48 19.94 16.95
N GLN A 382 -3.20 19.60 15.88
CA GLN A 382 -4.21 20.44 15.23
C GLN A 382 -5.42 20.68 16.14
N PHE A 383 -5.94 19.62 16.77
CA PHE A 383 -7.12 19.76 17.63
C PHE A 383 -6.75 20.37 19.00
N GLN A 384 -5.54 20.11 19.51
CA GLN A 384 -5.05 20.78 20.72
C GLN A 384 -4.87 22.28 20.51
N ASP A 385 -4.37 22.72 19.34
CA ASP A 385 -4.29 24.13 19.00
C ASP A 385 -5.69 24.78 18.91
N LEU A 386 -6.66 24.06 18.33
CA LEU A 386 -8.05 24.47 18.29
C LEU A 386 -8.66 24.63 19.69
N LEU A 387 -8.45 23.68 20.61
CA LEU A 387 -8.90 23.80 21.99
C LEU A 387 -8.22 24.96 22.75
N ALA A 388 -6.96 25.27 22.42
CA ALA A 388 -6.19 26.30 23.11
C ALA A 388 -6.51 27.73 22.61
N LYS A 389 -6.88 27.89 21.34
CA LYS A 389 -7.08 29.21 20.70
C LYS A 389 -8.52 29.46 20.22
N GLY A 390 -9.36 28.44 20.19
CA GLY A 390 -10.73 28.53 19.69
C GLY A 390 -10.78 29.08 18.26
N ALA A 391 -11.60 30.11 18.05
CA ALA A 391 -11.77 30.76 16.74
C ALA A 391 -10.49 31.40 16.18
N ASP A 392 -9.50 31.71 17.02
CA ASP A 392 -8.20 32.27 16.61
C ASP A 392 -7.19 31.18 16.16
N SER A 393 -7.57 29.90 16.19
CA SER A 393 -6.73 28.81 15.69
C SER A 393 -6.60 28.85 14.17
N ASP A 394 -5.40 28.52 13.68
CA ASP A 394 -5.15 28.28 12.26
C ASP A 394 -5.88 27.01 11.77
N TYR A 395 -6.25 26.11 12.69
CA TYR A 395 -6.93 24.84 12.43
C TYR A 395 -8.45 24.90 12.62
N ARG A 396 -9.05 26.08 12.79
CA ARG A 396 -10.52 26.24 12.98
C ARG A 396 -11.38 25.61 11.87
N ASP A 397 -10.84 25.50 10.66
CA ASP A 397 -11.51 24.88 9.51
C ASP A 397 -10.95 23.47 9.18
N PHE A 398 -10.01 22.95 9.97
CA PHE A 398 -9.39 21.62 9.77
C PHE A 398 -10.34 20.47 10.13
N PHE A 399 -11.22 20.70 11.10
CA PHE A 399 -12.24 19.75 11.55
C PHE A 399 -13.63 20.22 11.14
N VAL A 400 -14.61 19.31 11.10
CA VAL A 400 -15.99 19.67 10.76
C VAL A 400 -16.71 20.23 11.98
N ASP A 401 -16.84 21.56 12.03
CA ASP A 401 -17.76 22.25 12.96
C ASP A 401 -19.21 21.89 12.60
N TRP A 402 -19.91 21.28 13.56
CA TRP A 402 -21.27 20.78 13.36
C TRP A 402 -22.27 21.91 13.09
N ASN A 403 -22.17 23.02 13.81
CA ASN A 403 -23.09 24.14 13.66
C ASN A 403 -22.88 24.84 12.33
N LYS A 404 -21.62 25.00 11.91
CA LYS A 404 -21.28 25.55 10.60
C LYS A 404 -21.79 24.66 9.48
N PHE A 405 -21.62 23.34 9.60
CA PHE A 405 -22.08 22.37 8.60
C PHE A 405 -23.61 22.41 8.42
N TRP A 406 -24.38 22.54 9.51
CA TRP A 406 -25.84 22.58 9.48
C TRP A 406 -26.43 23.99 9.43
N ALA A 407 -25.63 25.01 9.13
CA ALA A 407 -26.12 26.38 9.05
C ALA A 407 -27.24 26.52 8.00
N GLY A 408 -28.41 26.97 8.43
CA GLY A 408 -29.60 27.10 7.57
C GLY A 408 -30.38 25.80 7.34
N HIS A 409 -30.02 24.70 8.01
CA HIS A 409 -30.58 23.36 7.83
C HIS A 409 -31.08 22.74 9.16
N GLY A 410 -31.49 23.58 10.11
CA GLY A 410 -31.96 23.16 11.43
C GLY A 410 -32.11 24.33 12.41
N GLU A 411 -32.45 24.01 13.65
CA GLU A 411 -32.64 24.99 14.73
C GLU A 411 -31.57 24.85 15.83
N LEU A 412 -31.09 25.98 16.37
CA LEU A 412 -30.12 25.97 17.47
C LEU A 412 -30.82 25.56 18.78
N THR A 413 -30.31 24.52 19.42
CA THR A 413 -30.82 24.02 20.71
C THR A 413 -30.29 24.85 21.89
N GLU A 414 -30.95 24.77 23.05
CA GLU A 414 -30.47 25.36 24.30
C GLU A 414 -29.10 24.80 24.73
N ALA A 415 -28.76 23.59 24.28
CA ALA A 415 -27.48 22.94 24.53
C ALA A 415 -26.34 23.43 23.62
N GLY A 416 -26.59 24.40 22.72
CA GLY A 416 -25.56 25.06 21.92
C GLY A 416 -25.20 24.37 20.59
N TYR A 417 -25.96 23.36 20.17
CA TYR A 417 -25.78 22.70 18.87
C TYR A 417 -27.02 22.83 17.98
N VAL A 418 -26.83 22.86 16.66
CA VAL A 418 -27.91 22.84 15.67
C VAL A 418 -28.53 21.45 15.62
N GLN A 419 -29.82 21.34 15.90
CA GLN A 419 -30.61 20.14 15.63
C GLN A 419 -31.00 20.17 14.14
N PRO A 420 -30.48 19.24 13.30
CA PRO A 420 -30.79 19.25 11.89
C PRO A 420 -32.27 18.95 11.64
N ASP A 421 -32.80 19.49 10.53
CA ASP A 421 -34.15 19.18 10.06
C ASP A 421 -34.31 17.66 9.91
N PRO A 422 -35.35 17.03 10.49
CA PRO A 422 -35.51 15.57 10.47
C PRO A 422 -35.48 14.96 9.06
N ALA A 423 -35.93 15.70 8.04
CA ALA A 423 -35.90 15.27 6.65
C ALA A 423 -34.48 15.11 6.07
N LEU A 424 -33.51 15.90 6.55
CA LEU A 424 -32.13 15.89 6.04
C LEU A 424 -31.25 14.81 6.69
N ILE A 425 -31.71 14.26 7.81
CA ILE A 425 -31.01 13.19 8.54
C ILE A 425 -31.75 11.85 8.50
N ALA A 426 -32.90 11.77 7.83
CA ALA A 426 -33.73 10.57 7.77
C ALA A 426 -32.98 9.36 7.20
N ASP A 427 -32.17 9.58 6.16
CA ASP A 427 -31.38 8.54 5.49
C ASP A 427 -29.89 8.57 5.89
N MET A 428 -29.52 9.40 6.88
CA MET A 428 -28.14 9.53 7.33
C MET A 428 -27.70 8.26 8.08
N PHE A 429 -26.46 7.84 7.84
CA PHE A 429 -25.91 6.63 8.40
C PHE A 429 -25.22 6.90 9.75
N PHE A 430 -25.84 6.48 10.85
CA PHE A 430 -25.32 6.69 12.21
C PHE A 430 -24.50 5.49 12.72
N ARG A 431 -23.34 5.76 13.33
CA ARG A 431 -22.44 4.76 13.93
C ARG A 431 -22.53 4.66 15.45
N LYS A 432 -23.27 5.56 16.09
CA LYS A 432 -23.52 5.60 17.55
C LYS A 432 -24.92 6.17 17.83
N PRO A 433 -25.49 5.95 19.04
CA PRO A 433 -26.76 6.55 19.43
C PRO A 433 -26.70 8.09 19.41
N GLY A 434 -27.75 8.72 18.90
CA GLY A 434 -27.85 10.18 18.81
C GLY A 434 -27.02 10.78 17.67
N LEU A 435 -26.85 12.10 17.71
CA LEU A 435 -26.08 12.85 16.71
C LEU A 435 -24.57 12.56 16.85
N PRO A 436 -23.80 12.55 15.74
CA PRO A 436 -22.38 12.30 15.76
C PRO A 436 -21.59 13.54 16.19
N ILE A 437 -21.82 14.02 17.42
CA ILE A 437 -21.17 15.21 17.96
C ILE A 437 -20.36 14.90 19.22
N LEU A 438 -19.27 15.65 19.40
CA LEU A 438 -18.60 15.85 20.67
C LEU A 438 -18.66 17.35 21.01
N MET A 439 -19.20 17.69 22.18
CA MET A 439 -19.20 19.06 22.69
C MET A 439 -17.86 19.36 23.35
N VAL A 440 -17.14 20.34 22.82
CA VAL A 440 -15.86 20.82 23.37
C VAL A 440 -16.00 22.25 23.89
N ARG A 441 -15.25 22.56 24.95
CA ARG A 441 -15.29 23.87 25.60
C ARG A 441 -14.06 24.67 25.21
N PHE A 442 -14.27 25.87 24.70
CA PHE A 442 -13.20 26.80 24.33
C PHE A 442 -12.73 27.62 25.54
N PRO A 443 -11.56 28.30 25.45
CA PRO A 443 -10.98 29.04 26.57
C PRO A 443 -11.84 30.19 27.09
N ASP A 444 -12.75 30.72 26.25
CA ASP A 444 -13.73 31.74 26.61
C ASP A 444 -14.95 31.19 27.35
N GLY A 445 -15.00 29.88 27.60
CA GLY A 445 -16.07 29.17 28.30
C GLY A 445 -17.23 28.74 27.41
N THR A 446 -17.20 29.03 26.11
CA THR A 446 -18.27 28.65 25.18
C THR A 446 -18.16 27.17 24.77
N GLU A 447 -19.31 26.51 24.58
CA GLU A 447 -19.38 25.12 24.12
C GLU A 447 -19.58 25.08 22.59
N HIS A 448 -18.79 24.27 21.90
CA HIS A 448 -18.79 24.13 20.45
C HIS A 448 -18.96 22.65 20.06
N PRO A 449 -19.92 22.32 19.19
CA PRO A 449 -20.08 20.96 18.70
C PRO A 449 -19.17 20.69 17.50
N TYR A 450 -18.34 19.65 17.60
CA TYR A 450 -17.58 19.14 16.45
C TYR A 450 -18.06 17.75 16.05
N TRP A 451 -18.00 17.47 14.76
CA TRP A 451 -18.38 16.17 14.23
C TRP A 451 -17.42 15.08 14.73
N ASN A 452 -18.00 14.03 15.28
CA ASN A 452 -17.32 12.85 15.78
C ASN A 452 -18.18 11.63 15.42
N THR A 453 -17.81 10.93 14.35
CA THR A 453 -18.56 9.77 13.82
C THR A 453 -18.44 8.55 14.74
N PHE A 454 -17.27 8.36 15.36
CA PHE A 454 -16.90 7.14 16.06
C PHE A 454 -16.77 7.34 17.59
N TYR A 455 -15.70 6.83 18.20
CA TYR A 455 -15.51 6.83 19.65
C TYR A 455 -15.22 8.24 20.19
N GLN A 456 -15.70 8.48 21.42
CA GLN A 456 -15.41 9.66 22.21
C GLN A 456 -15.39 9.31 23.70
N GLN A 457 -14.67 10.11 24.48
CA GLN A 457 -14.71 10.04 25.92
C GLN A 457 -14.50 11.42 26.52
N VAL A 458 -15.35 11.76 27.49
CA VAL A 458 -15.21 12.94 28.33
C VAL A 458 -14.76 12.49 29.70
N ARG A 459 -13.70 13.11 30.23
CA ARG A 459 -13.13 12.81 31.54
C ARG A 459 -12.97 14.11 32.34
N TYR A 460 -13.07 13.99 33.65
CA TYR A 460 -12.75 15.07 34.59
C TYR A 460 -11.57 14.65 35.47
N PRO A 461 -10.74 15.60 35.94
CA PRO A 461 -9.77 15.29 36.99
C PRO A 461 -10.49 14.95 38.30
N VAL A 462 -9.77 14.33 39.22
CA VAL A 462 -10.19 14.28 40.63
C VAL A 462 -10.01 15.68 41.20
N PHE A 463 -11.05 16.21 41.83
CA PHE A 463 -11.03 17.51 42.50
C PHE A 463 -10.63 17.33 43.95
N GLU A 464 -9.66 18.12 44.41
CA GLU A 464 -9.32 18.21 45.83
C GLU A 464 -10.00 19.44 46.47
N ALA A 465 -10.05 19.49 47.80
CA ALA A 465 -10.66 20.62 48.50
C ALA A 465 -10.01 21.96 48.09
N GLU A 466 -8.69 21.98 47.93
CA GLU A 466 -7.90 23.14 47.53
C GLU A 466 -8.29 23.71 46.16
N ASP A 467 -8.70 22.85 45.22
CA ASP A 467 -9.15 23.26 43.90
C ASP A 467 -10.41 24.13 43.98
N LEU A 468 -11.31 23.78 44.90
CA LEU A 468 -12.63 24.40 45.03
C LEU A 468 -12.61 25.63 45.94
N LEU A 469 -11.65 25.76 46.86
CA LEU A 469 -11.56 26.91 47.78
C LEU A 469 -11.58 28.25 47.05
N ALA A 470 -10.68 28.42 46.08
CA ALA A 470 -10.53 29.68 45.36
C ALA A 470 -11.69 29.95 44.40
N ALA A 471 -12.21 28.91 43.75
CA ALA A 471 -13.30 29.03 42.79
C ALA A 471 -14.65 29.32 43.47
N THR A 472 -14.92 28.70 44.62
CA THR A 472 -16.24 28.73 45.26
C THR A 472 -16.35 29.68 46.46
N GLY A 473 -15.21 30.08 47.05
CA GLY A 473 -15.19 30.87 48.28
C GLY A 473 -15.61 30.11 49.54
N LEU A 474 -15.75 28.78 49.46
CA LEU A 474 -16.09 27.93 50.60
C LEU A 474 -14.94 27.85 51.62
N GLN A 475 -15.28 27.54 52.87
CA GLN A 475 -14.30 27.08 53.85
C GLN A 475 -13.88 25.63 53.56
N TYR A 476 -12.69 25.24 54.01
CA TYR A 476 -12.07 23.94 53.70
C TYR A 476 -13.00 22.74 53.89
N GLN A 477 -13.75 22.66 55.00
CA GLN A 477 -14.68 21.55 55.23
C GLN A 477 -15.81 21.50 54.19
N GLY A 478 -16.37 22.65 53.80
CA GLY A 478 -17.40 22.72 52.76
C GLY A 478 -16.84 22.35 51.38
N ALA A 479 -15.62 22.80 51.07
CA ALA A 479 -14.93 22.45 49.84
C ALA A 479 -14.59 20.94 49.78
N ALA A 480 -14.17 20.33 50.89
CA ALA A 480 -13.88 18.90 50.97
C ALA A 480 -15.12 18.03 50.73
N VAL A 481 -16.26 18.40 51.34
CA VAL A 481 -17.54 17.72 51.09
C VAL A 481 -17.97 17.87 49.64
N LEU A 482 -17.80 19.06 49.06
CA LEU A 482 -18.14 19.28 47.65
C LEU A 482 -17.26 18.47 46.70
N ALA A 483 -15.95 18.42 46.96
CA ALA A 483 -15.00 17.62 46.21
C ALA A 483 -15.40 16.13 46.21
N GLU A 484 -15.73 15.57 47.38
CA GLU A 484 -16.18 14.18 47.51
C GLU A 484 -17.42 13.91 46.65
N ARG A 485 -18.44 14.78 46.72
CA ARG A 485 -19.69 14.63 45.97
C ARG A 485 -19.49 14.77 44.46
N LEU A 486 -18.67 15.72 44.01
CA LEU A 486 -18.32 15.89 42.60
C LEU A 486 -17.59 14.65 42.08
N ASN A 487 -16.55 14.20 42.81
CA ASN A 487 -15.75 13.04 42.41
C ASN A 487 -16.58 11.75 42.38
N GLN A 488 -17.55 11.60 43.30
CA GLN A 488 -18.46 10.46 43.30
C GLN A 488 -19.28 10.42 42.01
N VAL A 489 -19.98 11.51 41.67
CA VAL A 489 -20.80 11.56 40.45
C VAL A 489 -19.96 11.36 39.19
N ILE A 490 -18.76 11.97 39.14
CA ILE A 490 -17.82 11.80 38.02
C ILE A 490 -17.36 10.34 37.90
N ALA A 491 -17.03 9.68 39.01
CA ALA A 491 -16.60 8.27 39.02
C ALA A 491 -17.72 7.32 38.59
N GLU A 492 -18.97 7.70 38.84
CA GLU A 492 -20.18 6.99 38.38
C GLU A 492 -20.55 7.31 36.91
N GLY A 493 -19.78 8.17 36.24
CA GLY A 493 -19.98 8.55 34.83
C GLY A 493 -20.95 9.71 34.61
N GLY A 494 -21.42 10.35 35.68
CA GLY A 494 -22.30 11.52 35.63
C GLY A 494 -21.55 12.83 35.35
N ARG A 495 -22.31 13.91 35.13
CA ARG A 495 -21.75 15.25 34.89
C ARG A 495 -21.61 16.03 36.20
N PRO A 496 -20.65 16.98 36.31
CA PRO A 496 -20.48 17.80 37.51
C PRO A 496 -21.76 18.50 37.99
N GLY A 497 -22.63 18.91 37.06
CA GLY A 497 -23.91 19.57 37.38
C GLY A 497 -24.96 18.68 38.05
N GLU A 498 -24.76 17.35 38.05
CA GLU A 498 -25.63 16.34 38.65
C GLU A 498 -25.22 16.01 40.10
N ALA A 499 -24.10 16.55 40.58
CA ALA A 499 -23.65 16.37 41.96
C ALA A 499 -24.66 16.94 42.98
N ASP A 500 -24.63 16.39 44.20
CA ASP A 500 -25.47 16.88 45.29
C ASP A 500 -24.90 18.19 45.88
N PHE A 501 -25.58 19.30 45.60
CA PHE A 501 -25.23 20.62 46.15
C PHE A 501 -26.02 21.00 47.41
N ALA A 502 -26.75 20.07 48.03
CA ALA A 502 -27.55 20.38 49.22
C ALA A 502 -26.66 20.94 50.36
N GLY A 503 -27.01 22.15 50.82
CA GLY A 503 -26.26 22.91 51.82
C GLY A 503 -25.03 23.66 51.28
N LEU A 504 -24.78 23.62 49.98
CA LEU A 504 -23.64 24.22 49.27
C LEU A 504 -24.10 24.95 47.99
N GLU A 505 -25.36 25.38 47.92
CA GLU A 505 -26.02 25.90 46.72
C GLU A 505 -25.31 27.15 46.17
N SER A 506 -24.77 28.00 47.04
CA SER A 506 -24.01 29.20 46.66
C SER A 506 -22.71 28.89 45.88
N ALA A 507 -22.18 27.67 46.01
CA ALA A 507 -20.97 27.23 45.32
C ALA A 507 -21.26 26.50 44.00
N ARG A 508 -22.54 26.20 43.69
CA ARG A 508 -22.93 25.33 42.58
C ARG A 508 -22.35 25.77 41.25
N GLU A 509 -22.68 26.99 40.83
CA GLU A 509 -22.28 27.50 39.51
C GLU A 509 -20.76 27.57 39.37
N ALA A 510 -20.05 28.08 40.39
CA ALA A 510 -18.60 28.19 40.36
C ALA A 510 -17.88 26.83 40.37
N ALA A 511 -18.43 25.84 41.07
CA ALA A 511 -17.88 24.48 41.10
C ALA A 511 -18.12 23.74 39.79
N ILE A 512 -19.31 23.89 39.19
CA ILE A 512 -19.60 23.36 37.86
C ILE A 512 -18.69 24.01 36.83
N ASP A 513 -18.59 25.35 36.83
CA ASP A 513 -17.75 26.08 35.88
C ASP A 513 -16.27 25.66 35.97
N LEU A 514 -15.73 25.55 37.20
CA LEU A 514 -14.38 25.02 37.42
C LEU A 514 -14.26 23.59 36.86
N ALA A 515 -15.22 22.73 37.16
CA ALA A 515 -15.15 21.33 36.74
C ALA A 515 -15.20 21.19 35.21
N GLU A 516 -16.12 21.92 34.57
CA GLU A 516 -16.27 21.97 33.12
C GLU A 516 -15.07 22.62 32.42
N SER A 517 -14.44 23.63 33.04
CA SER A 517 -13.19 24.22 32.52
C SER A 517 -12.00 23.26 32.53
N ARG A 518 -12.05 22.19 33.32
CA ARG A 518 -11.00 21.16 33.42
C ARG A 518 -11.37 19.87 32.70
N ARG A 519 -12.42 19.89 31.87
CA ARG A 519 -12.83 18.74 31.05
C ARG A 519 -11.67 18.30 30.15
N ARG A 520 -11.45 16.99 30.07
CA ARG A 520 -10.47 16.36 29.18
C ARG A 520 -11.21 15.48 28.19
N TYR A 521 -10.71 15.45 26.97
CA TYR A 521 -11.38 14.80 25.85
C TYR A 521 -10.46 13.76 25.23
N LEU A 522 -11.04 12.64 24.83
CA LEU A 522 -10.51 11.76 23.80
C LEU A 522 -11.59 11.59 22.74
N GLY A 523 -11.21 11.39 21.50
CA GLY A 523 -12.18 11.16 20.44
C GLY A 523 -11.58 11.21 19.05
N GLN A 524 -12.30 10.61 18.11
CA GLN A 524 -11.97 10.57 16.69
C GLN A 524 -12.69 11.73 15.98
N MET A 525 -12.03 12.87 15.85
CA MET A 525 -12.61 14.11 15.32
C MET A 525 -12.54 14.12 13.80
N ASP A 526 -13.69 14.23 13.14
CA ASP A 526 -13.77 14.13 11.69
C ASP A 526 -13.10 15.33 11.00
N LEU A 527 -12.27 15.03 10.00
CA LEU A 527 -11.52 16.01 9.21
C LEU A 527 -12.42 16.65 8.16
N ASN A 528 -12.19 17.94 7.91
CA ASN A 528 -12.88 18.69 6.87
C ASN A 528 -12.14 18.60 5.53
N ILE A 529 -12.60 17.75 4.63
CA ILE A 529 -11.97 17.54 3.30
C ILE A 529 -12.08 18.75 2.36
N GLU A 530 -12.83 19.80 2.73
CA GLU A 530 -12.84 21.07 2.00
C GLU A 530 -11.66 21.99 2.37
N SER A 531 -10.94 21.67 3.46
CA SER A 531 -9.80 22.46 3.95
C SER A 531 -8.51 22.09 3.22
N GLU A 532 -7.79 23.10 2.71
CA GLU A 532 -6.47 22.90 2.09
C GLU A 532 -5.45 22.30 3.07
N LEU A 533 -5.51 22.69 4.35
CA LEU A 533 -4.62 22.16 5.39
C LEU A 533 -4.79 20.64 5.59
N VAL A 534 -6.00 20.12 5.38
CA VAL A 534 -6.26 18.67 5.45
C VAL A 534 -5.60 17.95 4.27
N TRP A 535 -5.58 18.55 3.09
CA TRP A 535 -4.88 17.99 1.92
C TRP A 535 -3.37 18.03 2.05
N ASP A 536 -2.82 19.09 2.66
CA ASP A 536 -1.40 19.15 3.03
C ASP A 536 -1.06 18.03 4.04
N PHE A 537 -1.90 17.86 5.07
CA PHE A 537 -1.76 16.77 6.04
C PHE A 537 -1.83 15.38 5.38
N TYR A 538 -2.72 15.17 4.40
CA TYR A 538 -2.80 13.93 3.63
C TYR A 538 -1.52 13.66 2.84
N ALA A 539 -0.99 14.68 2.17
CA ALA A 539 0.26 14.57 1.42
C ALA A 539 1.45 14.20 2.34
N GLU A 540 1.61 14.92 3.44
CA GLU A 540 2.66 14.66 4.44
C GLU A 540 2.54 13.26 5.07
N THR A 541 1.31 12.83 5.35
CA THR A 541 1.04 11.49 5.88
C THR A 541 1.47 10.42 4.89
N LEU A 542 1.07 10.54 3.62
CA LEU A 542 1.47 9.58 2.58
C LEU A 542 2.99 9.57 2.36
N ASP A 543 3.65 10.73 2.42
CA ASP A 543 5.13 10.81 2.37
C ASP A 543 5.78 10.03 3.52
N LYS A 544 5.21 10.16 4.72
CA LYS A 544 5.70 9.47 5.92
C LYS A 544 5.50 7.96 5.84
N LEU A 545 4.32 7.51 5.40
CA LEU A 545 4.02 6.09 5.20
C LEU A 545 4.95 5.47 4.14
N ALA A 546 5.16 6.16 3.01
CA ALA A 546 6.13 5.75 2.00
C ALA A 546 7.57 5.70 2.57
N GLY A 547 7.95 6.68 3.38
CA GLY A 547 9.24 6.74 4.06
C GLY A 547 9.48 5.59 5.05
N TYR A 548 8.41 5.02 5.61
CA TYR A 548 8.49 3.79 6.43
C TYR A 548 8.61 2.50 5.61
N GLY A 549 8.57 2.57 4.28
CA GLY A 549 8.62 1.40 3.40
C GLY A 549 7.26 0.80 3.08
N ALA A 550 6.16 1.55 3.26
CA ALA A 550 4.85 1.10 2.81
C ALA A 550 4.82 0.91 1.29
N ARG A 551 4.25 -0.21 0.85
CA ARG A 551 3.82 -0.45 -0.53
C ARG A 551 2.31 -0.37 -0.69
N ILE A 552 1.59 -0.80 0.33
CA ILE A 552 0.12 -0.79 0.35
C ILE A 552 -0.33 0.16 1.44
N VAL A 553 -1.30 1.02 1.13
CA VAL A 553 -1.96 1.89 2.11
C VAL A 553 -3.43 1.52 2.17
N ARG A 554 -3.89 1.06 3.33
CA ARG A 554 -5.31 0.83 3.59
C ARG A 554 -5.99 2.16 3.85
N LEU A 555 -7.09 2.45 3.17
CA LEU A 555 -7.92 3.62 3.48
C LEU A 555 -8.97 3.22 4.51
N ASP A 556 -8.72 3.59 5.76
CA ASP A 556 -9.67 3.34 6.85
C ASP A 556 -10.83 4.32 6.80
N ALA A 557 -12.05 3.82 6.95
CA ALA A 557 -13.28 4.61 7.10
C ALA A 557 -13.48 5.74 6.06
N PHE A 558 -12.85 5.65 4.89
CA PHE A 558 -12.85 6.75 3.91
C PHE A 558 -14.24 7.03 3.33
N ALA A 559 -15.12 6.03 3.34
CA ALA A 559 -16.51 6.14 2.93
C ALA A 559 -17.31 7.20 3.74
N TYR A 560 -16.85 7.56 4.94
CA TYR A 560 -17.48 8.54 5.83
C TYR A 560 -16.94 9.97 5.65
N ALA A 561 -15.83 10.14 4.93
CA ALA A 561 -15.15 11.42 4.84
C ALA A 561 -15.96 12.48 4.06
N PRO A 562 -16.59 12.16 2.90
CA PRO A 562 -17.47 13.11 2.22
C PRO A 562 -18.78 13.30 2.97
N LYS A 563 -19.05 14.54 3.37
CA LYS A 563 -20.26 14.92 4.13
C LYS A 563 -21.03 16.01 3.39
N GLN A 564 -22.34 15.88 3.33
CA GLN A 564 -23.23 16.89 2.74
C GLN A 564 -24.61 16.86 3.44
N PRO A 565 -25.21 18.02 3.78
CA PRO A 565 -26.57 18.06 4.33
C PRO A 565 -27.56 17.35 3.40
N GLY A 566 -28.40 16.48 3.97
CA GLY A 566 -29.38 15.69 3.21
C GLY A 566 -28.83 14.43 2.53
N ALA A 567 -27.51 14.19 2.55
CA ALA A 567 -26.92 12.96 2.04
C ALA A 567 -26.82 11.87 3.12
N ARG A 568 -26.55 10.64 2.69
CA ARG A 568 -26.38 9.48 3.58
C ARG A 568 -25.16 9.64 4.51
N ASN A 569 -24.16 10.41 4.09
CA ASN A 569 -22.86 10.60 4.76
C ASN A 569 -22.10 9.28 5.00
N PHE A 570 -22.31 8.36 4.06
CA PHE A 570 -21.60 7.09 3.90
C PHE A 570 -21.72 6.68 2.44
N LEU A 571 -20.58 6.53 1.75
CA LEU A 571 -20.52 6.27 0.30
C LEU A 571 -21.37 7.27 -0.51
N ASN A 572 -21.24 8.56 -0.22
CA ASN A 572 -21.95 9.61 -0.96
C ASN A 572 -21.49 9.63 -2.42
N ASP A 573 -22.44 9.56 -3.36
CA ASP A 573 -22.16 9.62 -4.81
C ASP A 573 -22.48 11.03 -5.34
N PRO A 574 -21.56 11.72 -6.06
CA PRO A 574 -20.23 11.29 -6.51
C PRO A 574 -19.07 11.55 -5.53
N GLY A 575 -19.31 12.23 -4.40
CA GLY A 575 -18.25 12.77 -3.53
C GLY A 575 -17.22 11.75 -3.03
N THR A 576 -17.62 10.50 -2.75
CA THR A 576 -16.71 9.42 -2.35
C THR A 576 -15.74 9.03 -3.47
N TRP A 577 -16.21 8.96 -4.71
CA TRP A 577 -15.40 8.59 -5.86
C TRP A 577 -14.42 9.71 -6.24
N ASP A 578 -14.87 10.97 -6.16
CA ASP A 578 -14.02 12.13 -6.39
C ASP A 578 -12.90 12.24 -5.34
N LEU A 579 -13.22 12.00 -4.06
CA LEU A 579 -12.24 11.93 -2.98
C LEU A 579 -11.23 10.81 -3.25
N LEU A 580 -11.72 9.60 -3.56
CA LEU A 580 -10.88 8.44 -3.82
C LEU A 580 -9.93 8.68 -5.01
N ALA A 581 -10.40 9.30 -6.09
CA ALA A 581 -9.58 9.66 -7.25
C ALA A 581 -8.47 10.67 -6.90
N LYS A 582 -8.76 11.70 -6.11
CA LYS A 582 -7.77 12.68 -5.66
C LYS A 582 -6.72 12.05 -4.73
N VAL A 583 -7.15 11.24 -3.76
CA VAL A 583 -6.23 10.52 -2.86
C VAL A 583 -5.37 9.53 -3.66
N LYS A 584 -5.94 8.87 -4.68
CA LYS A 584 -5.18 8.01 -5.60
C LYS A 584 -4.07 8.77 -6.33
N GLN A 585 -4.34 9.97 -6.84
CA GLN A 585 -3.28 10.78 -7.47
C GLN A 585 -2.12 11.09 -6.51
N LEU A 586 -2.42 11.40 -5.24
CA LEU A 586 -1.40 11.63 -4.21
C LEU A 586 -0.60 10.37 -3.89
N ALA A 587 -1.26 9.21 -3.80
CA ALA A 587 -0.63 7.93 -3.51
C ALA A 587 0.23 7.42 -4.68
N ASP A 588 -0.28 7.49 -5.91
CA ASP A 588 0.41 7.05 -7.12
C ASP A 588 1.71 7.85 -7.33
N ALA A 589 1.70 9.17 -7.03
CA ALA A 589 2.89 10.02 -7.08
C ALA A 589 4.02 9.57 -6.12
N ARG A 590 3.69 8.76 -5.12
CA ARG A 590 4.59 8.22 -4.09
C ARG A 590 4.88 6.73 -4.28
N GLY A 591 4.34 6.10 -5.33
CA GLY A 591 4.45 4.66 -5.56
C GLY A 591 3.70 3.82 -4.52
N LEU A 592 2.63 4.35 -3.94
CA LEU A 592 1.78 3.67 -2.96
C LEU A 592 0.53 3.10 -3.63
N ILE A 593 0.18 1.87 -3.27
CA ILE A 593 -1.01 1.18 -3.77
C ILE A 593 -2.12 1.33 -2.74
N LEU A 594 -3.24 1.91 -3.15
CA LEU A 594 -4.39 2.09 -2.27
C LEU A 594 -5.23 0.81 -2.20
N LEU A 595 -5.60 0.44 -0.98
CA LEU A 595 -6.56 -0.63 -0.69
C LEU A 595 -7.73 -0.03 0.11
N PRO A 596 -8.80 0.40 -0.57
CA PRO A 596 -9.96 0.98 0.11
C PRO A 596 -10.69 -0.09 0.93
N GLU A 597 -10.94 0.19 2.21
CA GLU A 597 -11.79 -0.68 3.01
C GLU A 597 -13.25 -0.25 2.88
N ILE A 598 -14.08 -1.14 2.32
CA ILE A 598 -15.53 -0.95 2.25
C ILE A 598 -16.20 -2.28 2.57
N HIS A 599 -16.98 -2.29 3.64
CA HIS A 599 -17.95 -3.35 3.87
C HIS A 599 -19.27 -2.98 3.19
N ALA A 600 -19.64 -3.71 2.15
CA ALA A 600 -20.92 -3.55 1.45
C ALA A 600 -21.43 -4.94 1.06
N SER A 601 -22.75 -5.12 0.97
CA SER A 601 -23.29 -6.40 0.54
C SER A 601 -22.92 -6.68 -0.91
N PHE A 602 -22.75 -7.96 -1.26
CA PHE A 602 -22.52 -8.37 -2.64
C PHE A 602 -23.58 -7.80 -3.59
N ALA A 603 -24.84 -7.75 -3.17
CA ALA A 603 -25.95 -7.19 -3.94
C ALA A 603 -25.78 -5.69 -4.29
N GLU A 604 -24.98 -4.93 -3.55
CA GLU A 604 -24.69 -3.51 -3.82
C GLU A 604 -23.64 -3.32 -4.93
N GLY A 605 -22.85 -4.35 -5.27
CA GLY A 605 -21.89 -4.29 -6.39
C GLY A 605 -20.69 -3.35 -6.21
N THR A 606 -20.48 -2.78 -5.02
CA THR A 606 -19.41 -1.80 -4.76
C THR A 606 -18.00 -2.35 -5.00
N TYR A 607 -17.78 -3.64 -4.71
CA TYR A 607 -16.50 -4.31 -4.98
C TYR A 607 -16.18 -4.36 -6.48
N ALA A 608 -17.19 -4.56 -7.33
CA ALA A 608 -17.04 -4.57 -8.78
C ALA A 608 -16.71 -3.17 -9.30
N GLN A 609 -17.41 -2.14 -8.79
CA GLN A 609 -17.13 -0.74 -9.13
C GLN A 609 -15.71 -0.32 -8.75
N LEU A 610 -15.23 -0.69 -7.55
CA LEU A 610 -13.83 -0.45 -7.15
C LEU A 610 -12.84 -1.13 -8.09
N SER A 611 -13.12 -2.37 -8.49
CA SER A 611 -12.29 -3.13 -9.41
C SER A 611 -12.25 -2.48 -10.80
N GLU A 612 -13.37 -1.98 -11.31
CA GLU A 612 -13.45 -1.24 -12.59
C GLU A 612 -12.65 0.07 -12.55
N LEU A 613 -12.60 0.72 -11.39
CA LEU A 613 -11.77 1.91 -11.14
C LEU A 613 -10.27 1.58 -10.94
N GLY A 614 -9.89 0.31 -11.04
CA GLY A 614 -8.50 -0.15 -10.95
C GLY A 614 -7.97 -0.33 -9.53
N PHE A 615 -8.83 -0.29 -8.51
CA PHE A 615 -8.42 -0.55 -7.13
C PHE A 615 -8.39 -2.05 -6.81
N MET A 616 -7.51 -2.42 -5.89
CA MET A 616 -7.65 -3.70 -5.20
C MET A 616 -8.81 -3.64 -4.21
N THR A 617 -9.45 -4.77 -3.95
CA THR A 617 -10.55 -4.89 -2.98
C THR A 617 -10.21 -5.92 -1.91
N TYR A 618 -10.83 -5.80 -0.75
CA TYR A 618 -10.86 -6.91 0.20
C TYR A 618 -11.87 -7.96 -0.26
N ASP A 619 -11.52 -9.24 -0.14
CA ASP A 619 -12.48 -10.33 -0.25
C ASP A 619 -13.11 -10.58 1.12
N PHE A 620 -14.12 -9.77 1.46
CA PHE A 620 -14.93 -9.95 2.66
C PHE A 620 -15.99 -11.05 2.51
N PHE A 621 -16.11 -11.70 1.34
CA PHE A 621 -17.07 -12.78 1.14
C PHE A 621 -16.44 -14.14 1.49
N ALA A 622 -15.18 -14.37 1.14
CA ALA A 622 -14.48 -15.62 1.36
C ALA A 622 -14.55 -16.17 2.81
N PRO A 623 -14.36 -15.37 3.88
CA PRO A 623 -14.44 -15.88 5.26
C PRO A 623 -15.78 -16.58 5.55
N GLY A 624 -16.89 -15.92 5.24
CA GLY A 624 -18.22 -16.46 5.48
C GLY A 624 -18.59 -17.61 4.52
N LEU A 625 -18.17 -17.52 3.25
CA LEU A 625 -18.40 -18.57 2.25
C LEU A 625 -17.66 -19.87 2.57
N ILE A 626 -16.46 -19.80 3.16
CA ILE A 626 -15.71 -20.99 3.57
C ILE A 626 -16.39 -21.68 4.76
N ILE A 627 -16.85 -20.92 5.75
CA ILE A 627 -17.63 -21.48 6.87
C ILE A 627 -18.92 -22.12 6.33
N ASP A 628 -19.64 -21.42 5.45
CA ASP A 628 -20.85 -21.93 4.79
C ASP A 628 -20.60 -23.23 4.03
N ALA A 629 -19.49 -23.33 3.29
CA ALA A 629 -19.13 -24.55 2.56
C ALA A 629 -18.92 -25.74 3.52
N PHE A 630 -18.31 -25.53 4.70
CA PHE A 630 -18.16 -26.60 5.69
C PHE A 630 -19.49 -27.01 6.31
N GLU A 631 -20.31 -26.05 6.73
CA GLU A 631 -21.55 -26.34 7.45
C GLU A 631 -22.64 -26.92 6.54
N SER A 632 -22.65 -26.52 5.26
CA SER A 632 -23.59 -27.04 4.25
C SER A 632 -23.07 -28.24 3.46
N ARG A 633 -21.75 -28.52 3.53
CA ARG A 633 -21.03 -29.48 2.66
C ARG A 633 -21.24 -29.18 1.17
N ASP A 634 -21.30 -27.90 0.81
CA ASP A 634 -21.58 -27.43 -0.54
C ASP A 634 -20.67 -26.24 -0.91
N ALA A 635 -19.74 -26.48 -1.84
CA ALA A 635 -18.83 -25.48 -2.40
C ALA A 635 -19.43 -24.65 -3.54
N SER A 636 -20.68 -24.87 -3.96
CA SER A 636 -21.25 -24.28 -5.19
C SER A 636 -21.24 -22.76 -5.17
N THR A 637 -21.57 -22.14 -4.03
CA THR A 637 -21.54 -20.68 -3.86
C THR A 637 -20.10 -20.15 -3.94
N LEU A 638 -19.16 -20.85 -3.28
CA LEU A 638 -17.74 -20.51 -3.30
C LEU A 638 -17.15 -20.64 -4.71
N LYS A 639 -17.47 -21.71 -5.45
CA LYS A 639 -17.07 -21.90 -6.86
C LYS A 639 -17.56 -20.77 -7.75
N ARG A 640 -18.82 -20.33 -7.58
CA ARG A 640 -19.39 -19.19 -8.30
C ARG A 640 -18.64 -17.90 -8.01
N TRP A 641 -18.31 -17.64 -6.74
CA TRP A 641 -17.52 -16.46 -6.35
C TRP A 641 -16.11 -16.50 -6.98
N ILE A 642 -15.41 -17.64 -6.90
CA ILE A 642 -14.09 -17.80 -7.53
C ILE A 642 -14.17 -17.54 -9.04
N ALA A 643 -15.16 -18.12 -9.72
CA ALA A 643 -15.35 -17.94 -11.16
C ALA A 643 -15.59 -16.46 -11.53
N GLU A 644 -16.32 -15.72 -10.69
CA GLU A 644 -16.55 -14.29 -10.88
C GLU A 644 -15.26 -13.48 -10.72
N VAL A 645 -14.51 -13.71 -9.65
CA VAL A 645 -13.21 -13.04 -9.41
C VAL A 645 -12.26 -13.26 -10.60
N VAL A 646 -12.17 -14.49 -11.10
CA VAL A 646 -11.33 -14.82 -12.27
C VAL A 646 -11.85 -14.13 -13.53
N THR A 647 -13.15 -14.25 -13.83
CA THR A 647 -13.73 -13.75 -15.09
C THR A 647 -13.68 -12.23 -15.18
N ALA A 648 -14.03 -11.55 -14.08
CA ALA A 648 -14.00 -10.09 -13.98
C ALA A 648 -12.61 -9.55 -13.63
N LYS A 649 -11.59 -10.42 -13.48
CA LYS A 649 -10.21 -10.09 -13.12
C LYS A 649 -10.11 -9.21 -11.88
N ILE A 650 -10.93 -9.50 -10.87
CA ILE A 650 -10.98 -8.74 -9.63
C ILE A 650 -9.71 -9.04 -8.82
N ARG A 651 -9.01 -7.98 -8.42
CA ARG A 651 -7.75 -8.09 -7.66
C ARG A 651 -8.05 -7.98 -6.17
N THR A 652 -8.00 -9.11 -5.47
CA THR A 652 -8.41 -9.16 -4.06
C THR A 652 -7.24 -9.30 -3.09
N VAL A 653 -7.44 -8.79 -1.88
CA VAL A 653 -6.75 -9.26 -0.67
C VAL A 653 -7.76 -10.12 0.10
N ASN A 654 -7.55 -11.44 0.12
CA ASN A 654 -8.44 -12.37 0.81
C ASN A 654 -7.96 -12.66 2.24
N MET A 655 -8.84 -13.16 3.09
CA MET A 655 -8.54 -13.45 4.50
C MET A 655 -9.41 -14.59 5.06
N LEU A 656 -9.04 -15.08 6.24
CA LEU A 656 -9.91 -15.88 7.10
C LEU A 656 -10.39 -14.98 8.25
N GLY A 657 -9.59 -14.82 9.29
CA GLY A 657 -9.76 -13.79 10.32
C GLY A 657 -9.07 -12.46 9.98
N CYS A 658 -9.41 -11.43 10.75
CA CYS A 658 -8.74 -10.14 10.78
C CYS A 658 -8.94 -9.47 12.15
N HIS A 659 -8.52 -8.21 12.32
CA HIS A 659 -8.68 -7.47 13.57
C HIS A 659 -10.13 -7.12 13.95
N ASP A 660 -11.07 -7.29 13.02
CA ASP A 660 -12.51 -7.05 13.16
C ASP A 660 -13.30 -8.38 13.19
N GLY A 661 -14.63 -8.32 13.26
CA GLY A 661 -15.48 -9.52 13.29
C GLY A 661 -15.63 -10.15 11.91
N ILE A 662 -16.08 -11.41 11.86
CA ILE A 662 -16.32 -12.15 10.63
C ILE A 662 -17.49 -11.49 9.86
N PRO A 663 -17.28 -11.00 8.62
CA PRO A 663 -18.33 -10.37 7.83
C PRO A 663 -19.35 -11.41 7.33
N LEU A 664 -20.58 -11.35 7.83
CA LEU A 664 -21.65 -12.28 7.40
C LEU A 664 -22.76 -11.57 6.62
N LEU A 665 -23.02 -10.27 6.86
CA LEU A 665 -23.97 -9.51 6.05
C LEU A 665 -23.46 -9.17 4.65
N ASP A 666 -22.15 -9.06 4.48
CA ASP A 666 -21.51 -8.82 3.19
C ASP A 666 -21.92 -9.89 2.15
N LEU A 667 -22.33 -11.09 2.62
CA LEU A 667 -22.81 -12.20 1.80
C LEU A 667 -24.23 -12.00 1.22
N LYS A 668 -24.96 -10.95 1.60
CA LYS A 668 -26.31 -10.70 1.08
C LYS A 668 -26.26 -10.50 -0.44
N GLY A 669 -26.98 -11.35 -1.17
CA GLY A 669 -26.92 -11.45 -2.63
C GLY A 669 -26.17 -12.68 -3.13
N LEU A 670 -25.20 -13.20 -2.36
CA LEU A 670 -24.57 -14.50 -2.60
C LEU A 670 -25.33 -15.63 -1.90
N LEU A 671 -25.73 -15.40 -0.65
CA LEU A 671 -26.50 -16.32 0.19
C LEU A 671 -27.90 -15.76 0.49
N SER A 672 -28.84 -16.65 0.80
CA SER A 672 -30.17 -16.24 1.30
C SER A 672 -30.08 -15.74 2.74
N GLU A 673 -31.04 -14.91 3.16
CA GLU A 673 -31.07 -14.37 4.52
C GLU A 673 -31.17 -15.48 5.58
N GLU A 674 -31.89 -16.57 5.29
CA GLU A 674 -31.99 -17.74 6.17
C GLU A 674 -30.64 -18.45 6.33
N ARG A 675 -29.87 -18.58 5.25
CA ARG A 675 -28.52 -19.18 5.31
C ARG A 675 -27.56 -18.29 6.10
N ILE A 676 -27.59 -16.97 5.86
CA ILE A 676 -26.77 -16.02 6.63
C ILE A 676 -27.11 -16.09 8.12
N LYS A 677 -28.39 -16.13 8.46
CA LYS A 677 -28.85 -16.28 9.86
C LYS A 677 -28.34 -17.58 10.48
N ALA A 678 -28.42 -18.70 9.76
CA ALA A 678 -27.90 -19.98 10.24
C ALA A 678 -26.39 -19.93 10.50
N LEU A 679 -25.62 -19.24 9.65
CA LEU A 679 -24.17 -19.04 9.88
C LEU A 679 -23.90 -18.20 11.14
N ILE A 680 -24.66 -17.12 11.34
CA ILE A 680 -24.56 -16.31 12.57
C ILE A 680 -24.82 -17.19 13.79
N GLU A 681 -25.90 -17.98 13.77
CA GLU A 681 -26.26 -18.90 14.85
C GLU A 681 -25.14 -19.92 15.13
N VAL A 682 -24.49 -20.46 14.09
CA VAL A 682 -23.34 -21.38 14.23
C VAL A 682 -22.16 -20.70 14.93
N VAL A 683 -21.75 -19.51 14.48
CA VAL A 683 -20.59 -18.81 15.07
C VAL A 683 -20.90 -18.36 16.51
N VAL A 684 -22.12 -17.91 16.79
CA VAL A 684 -22.57 -17.55 18.13
C VAL A 684 -22.62 -18.77 19.06
N ALA A 685 -23.12 -19.92 18.57
CA ALA A 685 -23.10 -21.17 19.33
C ALA A 685 -21.68 -21.66 19.67
N ARG A 686 -20.68 -21.21 18.90
CA ARG A 686 -19.24 -21.44 19.13
C ARG A 686 -18.58 -20.33 19.95
N GLY A 687 -19.36 -19.49 20.64
CA GLY A 687 -18.88 -18.46 21.56
C GLY A 687 -18.67 -17.08 20.94
N GLY A 688 -19.11 -16.85 19.70
CA GLY A 688 -19.05 -15.53 19.07
C GLY A 688 -20.08 -14.53 19.62
N TYR A 689 -19.75 -13.24 19.57
CA TYR A 689 -20.67 -12.15 19.91
C TYR A 689 -21.13 -11.41 18.66
N VAL A 690 -22.44 -11.21 18.51
CA VAL A 690 -22.98 -10.37 17.44
C VAL A 690 -22.68 -8.91 17.75
N LYS A 691 -22.24 -8.16 16.74
CA LYS A 691 -22.11 -6.72 16.82
C LYS A 691 -23.36 -6.08 16.20
N ASP A 692 -24.19 -5.46 17.04
CA ASP A 692 -25.35 -4.69 16.60
C ASP A 692 -24.99 -3.21 16.40
N LEU A 693 -25.46 -2.59 15.31
CA LEU A 693 -25.47 -1.13 15.17
C LEU A 693 -26.84 -0.60 15.64
N HIS A 694 -26.83 0.23 16.68
CA HIS A 694 -28.06 0.71 17.33
C HIS A 694 -28.95 1.58 16.42
N GLY A 695 -30.25 1.29 16.38
CA GLY A 695 -31.29 2.28 16.03
C GLY A 695 -32.11 2.04 14.74
N ALA A 696 -31.70 1.17 13.82
CA ALA A 696 -32.49 0.84 12.63
C ALA A 696 -32.49 -0.67 12.36
N LYS A 697 -33.66 -1.21 12.03
CA LYS A 697 -33.96 -2.65 11.90
C LYS A 697 -33.17 -3.45 10.85
N ASN A 698 -32.06 -2.98 10.29
CA ASN A 698 -31.48 -3.57 9.07
C ASN A 698 -29.97 -3.35 8.80
N VAL A 699 -29.05 -3.24 9.78
CA VAL A 699 -27.69 -2.79 9.43
C VAL A 699 -26.51 -3.43 10.21
N TYR A 700 -25.61 -4.11 9.46
CA TYR A 700 -24.29 -4.71 9.78
C TYR A 700 -24.21 -5.85 10.83
N TYR A 701 -24.14 -7.12 10.39
CA TYR A 701 -23.74 -8.28 11.21
C TYR A 701 -22.31 -8.71 10.86
N GLN A 702 -21.35 -8.18 11.63
CA GLN A 702 -20.12 -8.89 11.89
C GLN A 702 -20.32 -9.74 13.16
N VAL A 703 -19.71 -10.92 13.21
CA VAL A 703 -19.68 -11.73 14.43
C VAL A 703 -18.26 -11.76 14.97
N ASN A 704 -18.06 -11.23 16.18
CA ASN A 704 -16.77 -11.23 16.85
C ASN A 704 -16.47 -12.63 17.38
N ALA A 705 -15.52 -13.31 16.74
CA ALA A 705 -14.95 -14.59 17.14
C ALA A 705 -13.57 -14.73 16.48
N THR A 706 -12.69 -15.56 17.03
CA THR A 706 -11.53 -16.06 16.29
C THR A 706 -12.01 -16.97 15.16
N TYR A 707 -11.28 -17.01 14.06
CA TYR A 707 -11.66 -17.89 12.94
C TYR A 707 -11.52 -19.37 13.34
N PHE A 708 -10.55 -19.69 14.20
CA PHE A 708 -10.37 -21.03 14.76
C PHE A 708 -11.58 -21.50 15.58
N SER A 709 -12.07 -20.68 16.53
CA SER A 709 -13.29 -21.01 17.28
C SER A 709 -14.54 -21.02 16.38
N ALA A 710 -14.61 -20.14 15.38
CA ALA A 710 -15.69 -20.16 14.39
C ALA A 710 -15.75 -21.47 13.58
N LEU A 711 -14.63 -22.20 13.41
CA LEU A 711 -14.57 -23.53 12.80
C LEU A 711 -14.81 -24.68 13.79
N GLY A 712 -15.12 -24.37 15.05
CA GLY A 712 -15.30 -25.34 16.12
C GLY A 712 -13.98 -25.84 16.72
N GLU A 713 -12.92 -25.03 16.66
CA GLU A 713 -11.59 -25.34 17.20
C GLU A 713 -10.97 -26.62 16.62
N SER A 714 -11.30 -26.89 15.35
CA SER A 714 -10.77 -28.02 14.59
C SER A 714 -9.51 -27.62 13.83
N GLU A 715 -8.35 -28.17 14.22
CA GLU A 715 -7.07 -27.93 13.55
C GLU A 715 -7.10 -28.40 12.08
N SER A 716 -7.80 -29.50 11.78
CA SER A 716 -7.94 -30.00 10.41
C SER A 716 -8.77 -29.05 9.55
N ARG A 717 -9.89 -28.53 10.08
CA ARG A 717 -10.70 -27.53 9.38
C ARG A 717 -9.95 -26.23 9.18
N LEU A 718 -9.14 -25.79 10.15
CA LEU A 718 -8.32 -24.59 10.00
C LEU A 718 -7.28 -24.76 8.90
N LEU A 719 -6.58 -25.91 8.86
CA LEU A 719 -5.60 -26.19 7.82
C LEU A 719 -6.25 -26.30 6.43
N LEU A 720 -7.41 -26.96 6.34
CA LEU A 720 -8.21 -27.04 5.12
C LEU A 720 -8.70 -25.66 4.65
N ALA A 721 -9.20 -24.83 5.56
CA ALA A 721 -9.59 -23.45 5.28
C ALA A 721 -8.40 -22.61 4.77
N ARG A 722 -7.21 -22.79 5.37
CA ARG A 722 -5.98 -22.15 4.88
C ARG A 722 -5.61 -22.64 3.49
N ALA A 723 -5.69 -23.94 3.21
CA ALA A 723 -5.41 -24.48 1.88
C ALA A 723 -6.36 -23.88 0.82
N ILE A 724 -7.67 -23.81 1.12
CA ILE A 724 -8.66 -23.14 0.26
C ILE A 724 -8.26 -21.68 0.05
N GLN A 725 -8.01 -20.93 1.12
CA GLN A 725 -7.64 -19.51 1.04
C GLN A 725 -6.43 -19.27 0.15
N LEU A 726 -5.37 -20.07 0.29
CA LEU A 726 -4.13 -19.89 -0.47
C LEU A 726 -4.32 -20.15 -1.97
N PHE A 727 -5.32 -20.94 -2.35
CA PHE A 727 -5.68 -21.19 -3.74
C PHE A 727 -6.75 -20.24 -4.28
N LEU A 728 -7.40 -19.43 -3.46
CA LEU A 728 -8.27 -18.37 -3.96
C LEU A 728 -7.45 -17.34 -4.77
N PRO A 729 -7.96 -16.84 -5.90
CA PRO A 729 -7.38 -15.69 -6.60
C PRO A 729 -7.25 -14.49 -5.67
N GLY A 730 -6.06 -13.89 -5.64
CA GLY A 730 -5.73 -12.75 -4.79
C GLY A 730 -4.50 -12.95 -3.90
N LYS A 731 -4.19 -11.90 -3.12
CA LYS A 731 -3.11 -11.89 -2.13
C LYS A 731 -3.65 -12.38 -0.77
N PRO A 732 -3.14 -13.50 -0.21
CA PRO A 732 -3.68 -14.04 1.03
C PRO A 732 -3.15 -13.31 2.26
N GLN A 733 -4.05 -12.71 3.03
CA GLN A 733 -3.77 -12.10 4.32
C GLN A 733 -4.00 -13.12 5.46
N VAL A 734 -3.03 -13.23 6.36
CA VAL A 734 -3.00 -14.18 7.47
C VAL A 734 -3.05 -13.41 8.79
N TRP A 735 -4.15 -13.55 9.54
CA TRP A 735 -4.22 -13.01 10.89
C TRP A 735 -3.29 -13.79 11.81
N TYR A 736 -2.50 -13.08 12.63
CA TYR A 736 -1.51 -13.72 13.50
C TYR A 736 -2.16 -14.75 14.44
N LEU A 737 -3.36 -14.47 14.96
CA LEU A 737 -4.01 -15.38 15.90
C LEU A 737 -4.49 -16.67 15.22
N ASP A 738 -4.93 -16.59 13.96
CA ASP A 738 -5.28 -17.77 13.16
C ASP A 738 -4.04 -18.61 12.82
N LEU A 739 -2.89 -17.97 12.57
CA LEU A 739 -1.63 -18.67 12.32
C LEU A 739 -1.26 -19.58 13.50
N PHE A 740 -1.53 -19.11 14.72
CA PHE A 740 -1.28 -19.86 15.97
C PHE A 740 -2.48 -20.66 16.47
N ALA A 741 -3.56 -20.77 15.69
CA ALA A 741 -4.80 -21.46 16.07
C ALA A 741 -5.29 -21.02 17.47
N GLY A 742 -5.34 -19.70 17.69
CA GLY A 742 -5.78 -19.11 18.95
C GLY A 742 -7.30 -19.14 19.11
N PRO A 743 -7.82 -19.56 20.28
CA PRO A 743 -9.26 -19.60 20.56
C PRO A 743 -9.80 -18.24 21.02
N ASN A 744 -11.12 -18.14 21.14
CA ASN A 744 -11.81 -16.97 21.71
C ASN A 744 -11.29 -16.59 23.11
N ASP A 745 -10.95 -15.31 23.30
CA ASP A 745 -10.51 -14.75 24.58
C ASP A 745 -11.65 -14.00 25.29
N HIS A 746 -12.50 -14.78 25.97
CA HIS A 746 -13.63 -14.24 26.74
C HIS A 746 -13.17 -13.38 27.92
N ASP A 747 -11.99 -13.66 28.49
CA ASP A 747 -11.45 -12.88 29.59
C ASP A 747 -11.03 -11.48 29.11
N ALA A 748 -10.49 -11.35 27.89
CA ALA A 748 -10.22 -10.05 27.28
C ALA A 748 -11.50 -9.25 27.04
N VAL A 749 -12.57 -9.89 26.57
CA VAL A 749 -13.89 -9.25 26.43
C VAL A 749 -14.40 -8.74 27.78
N ALA A 750 -14.33 -9.57 28.82
CA ALA A 750 -14.78 -9.20 30.16
C ALA A 750 -13.97 -8.02 30.74
N ARG A 751 -12.65 -7.97 30.49
CA ARG A 751 -11.78 -6.85 30.89
C ARG A 751 -12.08 -5.56 30.12
N ALA A 752 -12.41 -5.67 28.83
CA ALA A 752 -12.66 -4.51 27.97
C ALA A 752 -14.02 -3.85 28.21
N GLY A 753 -14.99 -4.58 28.78
CA GLY A 753 -16.29 -4.05 29.18
C GLY A 753 -17.27 -3.87 28.01
N GLU A 754 -18.29 -3.04 28.22
CA GLU A 754 -19.39 -2.82 27.27
C GLU A 754 -18.85 -2.16 25.99
N GLY A 755 -18.90 -2.89 24.86
CA GLY A 755 -18.32 -2.46 23.58
C GLY A 755 -16.96 -3.09 23.23
N GLY A 756 -16.37 -3.89 24.12
CA GLY A 756 -15.06 -4.54 23.96
C GLY A 756 -15.06 -5.88 23.22
N HIS A 757 -16.17 -6.29 22.58
CA HIS A 757 -16.31 -7.63 21.99
C HIS A 757 -15.23 -7.97 20.94
N LYS A 758 -14.64 -6.97 20.28
CA LYS A 758 -13.54 -7.19 19.32
C LYS A 758 -12.29 -7.81 19.96
N GLU A 759 -12.06 -7.60 21.26
CA GLU A 759 -10.89 -8.14 21.97
C GLU A 759 -10.88 -9.67 22.04
N ILE A 760 -12.02 -10.34 21.80
CA ILE A 760 -12.12 -11.81 21.72
C ILE A 760 -11.15 -12.43 20.69
N ASN A 761 -10.77 -11.66 19.68
CA ASN A 761 -9.91 -12.08 18.56
C ASN A 761 -8.61 -11.28 18.48
N ARG A 762 -8.17 -10.68 19.59
CA ARG A 762 -6.99 -9.78 19.61
C ARG A 762 -6.03 -10.07 20.78
N SER A 763 -5.97 -11.32 21.24
CA SER A 763 -5.08 -11.75 22.31
C SER A 763 -3.61 -11.58 21.93
N ASN A 764 -2.83 -10.89 22.74
CA ASN A 764 -1.39 -10.80 22.54
C ASN A 764 -0.72 -12.12 22.95
N LEU A 765 0.18 -12.62 22.11
CA LEU A 765 0.96 -13.83 22.40
C LEU A 765 2.32 -13.43 22.98
N SER A 766 2.66 -13.97 24.15
CA SER A 766 3.99 -13.82 24.73
C SER A 766 5.04 -14.55 23.87
N ALA A 767 6.32 -14.20 24.01
CA ALA A 767 7.40 -14.89 23.32
C ALA A 767 7.41 -16.42 23.61
N GLU A 768 7.07 -16.81 24.85
CA GLU A 768 6.90 -18.21 25.24
C GLU A 768 5.73 -18.88 24.50
N ALA A 769 4.56 -18.22 24.44
CA ALA A 769 3.41 -18.75 23.73
C ALA A 769 3.67 -18.87 22.21
N VAL A 770 4.44 -17.96 21.62
CA VAL A 770 4.89 -18.05 20.23
C VAL A 770 5.83 -19.24 20.04
N ALA A 771 6.81 -19.42 20.92
CA ALA A 771 7.75 -20.55 20.86
C ALA A 771 7.02 -21.89 20.99
N ASP A 772 6.11 -22.02 21.95
CA ASP A 772 5.27 -23.21 22.12
C ASP A 772 4.37 -23.44 20.91
N GLY A 773 3.73 -22.37 20.41
CA GLY A 773 2.88 -22.41 19.23
C GLY A 773 3.61 -22.94 17.98
N LEU A 774 4.88 -22.58 17.80
CA LEU A 774 5.71 -23.07 16.69
C LEU A 774 5.98 -24.58 16.74
N THR A 775 5.81 -25.22 17.90
CA THR A 775 5.93 -26.68 18.01
C THR A 775 4.66 -27.44 17.60
N ARG A 776 3.52 -26.75 17.47
CA ARG A 776 2.24 -27.36 17.10
C ARG A 776 2.23 -27.77 15.63
N PRO A 777 1.82 -29.01 15.28
CA PRO A 777 1.76 -29.48 13.90
C PRO A 777 0.95 -28.57 12.97
N VAL A 778 -0.21 -28.08 13.42
CA VAL A 778 -1.06 -27.18 12.61
C VAL A 778 -0.35 -25.88 12.24
N VAL A 779 0.47 -25.31 13.12
CA VAL A 779 1.22 -24.07 12.87
C VAL A 779 2.34 -24.35 11.87
N ALA A 780 3.09 -25.44 12.06
CA ALA A 780 4.14 -25.86 11.14
C ALA A 780 3.60 -26.12 9.71
N SER A 781 2.47 -26.83 9.59
CA SER A 781 1.82 -27.08 8.30
C SER A 781 1.28 -25.81 7.64
N GLN A 782 0.72 -24.86 8.41
CA GLN A 782 0.34 -23.57 7.87
C GLN A 782 1.54 -22.80 7.31
N LEU A 783 2.66 -22.75 8.06
CA LEU A 783 3.89 -22.09 7.60
C LEU A 783 4.44 -22.74 6.33
N GLU A 784 4.41 -24.08 6.22
CA GLU A 784 4.82 -24.80 5.01
C GLU A 784 3.96 -24.43 3.79
N LEU A 785 2.62 -24.47 3.92
CA LEU A 785 1.71 -24.08 2.84
C LEU A 785 1.89 -22.62 2.43
N LEU A 786 2.15 -21.72 3.38
CA LEU A 786 2.42 -20.31 3.12
C LEU A 786 3.73 -20.11 2.34
N ARG A 787 4.83 -20.79 2.72
CA ARG A 787 6.07 -20.79 1.92
C ARG A 787 5.84 -21.32 0.52
N PHE A 788 5.09 -22.42 0.38
CA PHE A 788 4.71 -22.97 -0.91
C PHE A 788 3.95 -21.95 -1.76
N ARG A 789 2.95 -21.27 -1.20
CA ARG A 789 2.17 -20.24 -1.90
C ARG A 789 3.00 -19.02 -2.32
N ARG A 790 4.05 -18.68 -1.57
CA ARG A 790 4.98 -17.59 -1.88
C ARG A 790 5.95 -17.96 -3.00
N ASP A 791 6.61 -19.11 -2.87
CA ASP A 791 7.77 -19.44 -3.69
C ASP A 791 7.41 -20.22 -4.97
N PHE A 792 6.27 -20.93 -4.98
CA PHE A 792 5.93 -21.79 -6.11
C PHE A 792 5.47 -20.96 -7.32
N PRO A 793 6.08 -21.15 -8.51
CA PRO A 793 5.93 -20.21 -9.62
C PRO A 793 4.56 -20.21 -10.29
N ALA A 794 3.66 -21.17 -9.97
CA ALA A 794 2.32 -21.23 -10.56
C ALA A 794 1.39 -20.08 -10.11
N PHE A 795 1.68 -19.42 -8.97
CA PHE A 795 0.80 -18.41 -8.39
C PHE A 795 1.21 -16.97 -8.73
N GLY A 796 0.25 -16.11 -9.08
CA GLY A 796 0.51 -14.69 -9.35
C GLY A 796 -0.75 -13.95 -9.78
N PHE A 797 -0.75 -12.62 -9.76
CA PHE A 797 -1.86 -11.83 -10.32
C PHE A 797 -1.99 -12.00 -11.85
N ASP A 798 -0.90 -12.38 -12.52
CA ASP A 798 -0.80 -12.66 -13.94
C ASP A 798 -0.98 -14.15 -14.30
N ALA A 799 -1.13 -15.02 -13.30
CA ALA A 799 -1.26 -16.45 -13.50
C ALA A 799 -2.68 -16.83 -13.93
N GLU A 800 -2.80 -17.90 -14.71
CA GLU A 800 -4.09 -18.50 -15.02
C GLU A 800 -4.60 -19.24 -13.79
N CYS A 801 -5.83 -18.93 -13.36
CA CYS A 801 -6.52 -19.62 -12.28
C CYS A 801 -7.85 -20.17 -12.79
N GLU A 802 -8.12 -21.44 -12.53
CA GLU A 802 -9.32 -22.14 -12.97
C GLU A 802 -9.97 -22.85 -11.79
N VAL A 803 -11.29 -22.69 -11.65
CA VAL A 803 -12.10 -23.49 -10.72
C VAL A 803 -12.87 -24.53 -11.53
N ALA A 804 -12.73 -25.80 -11.17
CA ALA A 804 -13.33 -26.90 -11.94
C ALA A 804 -14.82 -27.07 -11.60
N ASP A 805 -15.60 -27.52 -12.61
CA ASP A 805 -16.99 -27.94 -12.43
C ASP A 805 -17.06 -29.35 -11.81
N THR A 806 -16.95 -29.40 -10.48
CA THR A 806 -17.02 -30.61 -9.66
C THR A 806 -18.39 -30.76 -8.99
N ALA A 807 -18.65 -31.91 -8.35
CA ALA A 807 -19.82 -32.09 -7.48
C ALA A 807 -19.90 -31.00 -6.37
N ALA A 808 -21.09 -30.80 -5.79
CA ALA A 808 -21.33 -29.76 -4.79
C ALA A 808 -20.41 -29.90 -3.57
N ASP A 809 -20.17 -31.13 -3.11
CA ASP A 809 -19.30 -31.49 -1.98
C ASP A 809 -17.80 -31.51 -2.29
N ARG A 810 -17.40 -31.16 -3.53
CA ARG A 810 -16.01 -31.16 -4.00
C ARG A 810 -15.64 -29.77 -4.51
N LEU A 811 -14.41 -29.35 -4.23
CA LEU A 811 -13.82 -28.12 -4.79
C LEU A 811 -12.46 -28.46 -5.38
N ALA A 812 -12.21 -28.04 -6.62
CA ALA A 812 -10.89 -28.14 -7.23
C ALA A 812 -10.48 -26.82 -7.88
N ILE A 813 -9.29 -26.32 -7.56
CA ILE A 813 -8.75 -25.05 -8.06
C ILE A 813 -7.36 -25.30 -8.62
N THR A 814 -7.10 -24.88 -9.85
CA THR A 814 -5.80 -25.04 -10.51
C THR A 814 -5.20 -23.70 -10.93
N TRP A 815 -3.95 -23.50 -10.57
CA TRP A 815 -3.11 -22.38 -10.99
C TRP A 815 -2.08 -22.83 -12.01
N ARG A 816 -1.82 -22.01 -13.05
CA ARG A 816 -0.81 -22.26 -14.08
C ARG A 816 -0.07 -20.98 -14.44
N ARG A 817 1.27 -21.04 -14.41
CA ARG A 817 2.14 -19.97 -14.89
C ARG A 817 3.54 -20.49 -15.19
N ALA A 818 4.14 -19.99 -16.26
CA ALA A 818 5.53 -20.27 -16.65
C ALA A 818 5.89 -21.78 -16.74
N GLY A 819 4.94 -22.63 -17.16
CA GLY A 819 5.13 -24.07 -17.28
C GLY A 819 4.99 -24.85 -15.97
N ALA A 820 4.71 -24.19 -14.85
CA ALA A 820 4.35 -24.82 -13.59
C ALA A 820 2.81 -24.83 -13.39
N ALA A 821 2.32 -25.82 -12.65
CA ALA A 821 0.92 -25.96 -12.30
C ALA A 821 0.77 -26.40 -10.83
N ALA A 822 -0.26 -25.92 -10.14
CA ALA A 822 -0.63 -26.38 -8.80
C ALA A 822 -2.15 -26.57 -8.73
N THR A 823 -2.60 -27.74 -8.28
CA THR A 823 -4.02 -28.09 -8.14
C THR A 823 -4.31 -28.43 -6.69
N LEU A 824 -5.30 -27.76 -6.11
CA LEU A 824 -5.95 -28.14 -4.87
C LEU A 824 -7.19 -28.96 -5.18
N ASP A 825 -7.36 -30.08 -4.50
CA ASP A 825 -8.56 -30.92 -4.49
C ASP A 825 -9.08 -31.03 -3.05
N VAL A 826 -10.35 -30.70 -2.83
CA VAL A 826 -11.01 -30.70 -1.52
C VAL A 826 -12.22 -31.64 -1.52
N ASP A 827 -12.39 -32.36 -0.42
CA ASP A 827 -13.58 -33.13 -0.08
C ASP A 827 -14.23 -32.55 1.19
N LEU A 828 -15.40 -31.92 1.05
CA LEU A 828 -16.11 -31.29 2.17
C LEU A 828 -16.83 -32.29 3.07
N VAL A 829 -17.07 -33.52 2.61
CA VAL A 829 -17.71 -34.56 3.41
C VAL A 829 -16.68 -35.26 4.28
N ALA A 830 -15.50 -35.57 3.72
CA ALA A 830 -14.38 -36.14 4.45
C ALA A 830 -13.58 -35.08 5.23
N GLU A 831 -13.76 -33.80 4.92
CA GLU A 831 -12.99 -32.66 5.44
C GLU A 831 -11.48 -32.83 5.21
N THR A 832 -11.11 -33.28 4.00
CA THR A 832 -9.72 -33.50 3.58
C THR A 832 -9.39 -32.68 2.33
N PHE A 833 -8.09 -32.49 2.09
CA PHE A 833 -7.59 -31.95 0.84
C PHE A 833 -6.32 -32.63 0.39
N THR A 834 -6.02 -32.51 -0.89
CA THR A 834 -4.70 -32.81 -1.47
C THR A 834 -4.28 -31.66 -2.37
N ILE A 835 -3.01 -31.30 -2.34
CA ILE A 835 -2.39 -30.38 -3.28
C ILE A 835 -1.37 -31.15 -4.09
N ARG A 836 -1.51 -31.11 -5.41
CA ARG A 836 -0.50 -31.62 -6.36
C ARG A 836 0.07 -30.46 -7.15
N ALA A 837 1.38 -30.28 -7.10
CA ALA A 837 2.07 -29.24 -7.83
C ALA A 837 3.20 -29.81 -8.69
N VAL A 838 3.35 -29.29 -9.90
CA VAL A 838 4.34 -29.72 -10.89
C VAL A 838 5.08 -28.49 -11.37
N ASP A 839 6.41 -28.45 -11.22
CA ASP A 839 7.21 -27.35 -11.70
C ASP A 839 7.50 -27.44 -13.21
N ALA A 840 8.17 -26.42 -13.77
CA ALA A 840 8.47 -26.34 -15.20
C ALA A 840 9.39 -27.45 -15.74
N ILE A 841 10.07 -28.20 -14.87
CA ILE A 841 10.92 -29.34 -15.25
C ILE A 841 10.28 -30.70 -14.93
N GLY A 842 9.02 -30.70 -14.48
CA GLY A 842 8.23 -31.91 -14.21
C GLY A 842 8.45 -32.53 -12.82
N ARG A 843 9.08 -31.83 -11.88
CA ARG A 843 9.16 -32.30 -10.48
C ARG A 843 7.82 -32.10 -9.79
N GLU A 844 7.36 -33.15 -9.12
CA GLU A 844 6.10 -33.13 -8.37
C GLU A 844 6.32 -32.83 -6.88
N PHE A 845 5.42 -32.04 -6.31
CA PHE A 845 5.30 -31.71 -4.90
C PHE A 845 3.88 -32.04 -4.46
N ASN A 846 3.73 -32.75 -3.34
CA ASN A 846 2.43 -33.17 -2.83
C ASN A 846 2.29 -32.73 -1.38
N PHE A 847 1.13 -32.16 -1.04
CA PHE A 847 0.73 -31.79 0.32
C PHE A 847 -0.67 -32.33 0.59
N GLY A 848 -1.01 -32.56 1.86
CA GLY A 848 -2.32 -33.09 2.26
C GLY A 848 -2.28 -34.48 2.84
#